data_AF-A0AB36JN88-F1
#
_entry.id   AF-A0AB36JN88-F1
#
_cell.length_a   1.000
_cell.length_b   1.000
_cell.length_c   1.000
_cell.angle_alpha   90.00
_cell.angle_beta   90.00
_cell.angle_gamma   90.00
#
_symmetry.space_group_name_H-M   'P 1'
#
loop_
_entity.id
_entity.type
_entity.pdbx_description
1 polymer ?
#
loop_
_entity_poly.entity_id
_entity_poly.type
_entity_poly.pdbx_seq_one_letter_code
_entity_poly.pdbx_strand_id
1 'polypeptide(L)'
;MRRELRKVLSFLLVLVTVVGTGISFNGNVVNAFGPNVLYVPPVDSPSYGALSPRAIQLKYSGINNNKMYATFEQTSNTTPVFPIYESVDNGVTWNQVGEVEDTQNGWGMLNCPELFELPQPIGNMPAGTMLLAGNSVPSNKAATKLELYKSNDLGRTWTYVSTIAEGGRNDIGYDPIWEPFFLVHNHKLIVYYSDERDPAHAQKLVHQTTLEGTNWGPVVVDVAFADSKLRPGMPTIAKMGNDKYAMTYEMVGYPGVPNYLKISADPESWNPTEVGTLVGYGGSPYISALGDGRLVLNVAGKKEVLINSSRVDASGSWVPYNPLVDAGYNRQLLPLSNGRLFIPQAGFFSGKNTVKYGDMSVGYYKLINVKSGKALGVLEGGTANGNHLVQWSSGTNSLDQYWLISTAESGYAPNGYKSIVNAKSGKVAGILEGSTTEGAKAVLWTDNNSDDQQWTLQASGNYYKIVNRYSGQTLGIAQGSTEEGAQVIQQADAGSTDQLWELVPDEGHIMVDSYRMVNVNSGKVLGIYQGSMADGGKAVQWTSGISSHDQNWFVVSTADGYTKLVNTNSRKNLGILGGSLANGAQSVQWNDNGSNDQQWTLEPSGEFYNIINRNSGKVLAVDQGSTTEGANIIQANNTGSASQHWKLVTNR
;
A
#
# COMPACT_ATOMS: atom_id res chain seq x y z
N MET A 1 4.77 59.90 -17.11
CA MET A 1 4.48 59.96 -18.56
C MET A 1 5.67 59.40 -19.34
N ARG A 2 5.82 58.07 -19.39
CA ARG A 2 6.66 57.35 -20.38
C ARG A 2 5.98 56.00 -20.61
N ARG A 3 5.62 55.78 -21.87
CA ARG A 3 4.67 54.79 -22.36
C ARG A 3 5.41 53.91 -23.36
N GLU A 4 5.00 52.65 -23.42
CA GLU A 4 5.24 51.65 -24.47
C GLU A 4 6.67 51.10 -24.61
N LEU A 5 6.85 49.84 -24.18
CA LEU A 5 7.33 48.78 -25.06
C LEU A 5 6.88 47.41 -24.50
N ARG A 6 5.69 46.96 -24.91
CA ARG A 6 5.23 45.58 -24.70
C ARG A 6 6.05 44.66 -25.62
N LYS A 7 6.96 43.86 -25.05
CA LYS A 7 7.47 42.67 -25.73
C LYS A 7 6.42 41.57 -25.57
N VAL A 8 5.78 41.23 -26.68
CA VAL A 8 5.02 39.99 -26.86
C VAL A 8 6.03 38.84 -26.80
N LEU A 9 6.08 38.11 -25.68
CA LEU A 9 6.65 36.76 -25.67
C LEU A 9 5.50 35.80 -26.01
N SER A 10 5.37 35.52 -27.31
CA SER A 10 4.65 34.35 -27.78
C SER A 10 5.42 33.12 -27.29
N PHE A 11 4.88 32.38 -26.32
CA PHE A 11 5.38 31.05 -26.00
C PHE A 11 5.07 30.13 -27.18
N LEU A 12 6.05 29.96 -28.06
CA LEU A 12 6.03 28.91 -29.07
C LEU A 12 6.29 27.60 -28.32
N LEU A 13 5.25 26.76 -28.20
CA LEU A 13 5.36 25.38 -27.78
C LEU A 13 6.22 24.64 -28.82
N VAL A 14 7.53 24.57 -28.60
CA VAL A 14 8.41 23.74 -29.42
C VAL A 14 8.14 22.30 -29.03
N LEU A 15 7.30 21.64 -29.84
CA LEU A 15 7.15 20.19 -29.84
C LEU A 15 8.49 19.59 -30.32
N VAL A 16 9.42 19.34 -29.39
CA VAL A 16 10.62 18.55 -29.71
C VAL A 16 10.18 17.10 -29.77
N THR A 17 10.00 16.60 -30.98
CA THR A 17 9.89 15.16 -31.26
C THR A 17 11.24 14.52 -30.93
N VAL A 18 11.45 14.17 -29.66
CA VAL A 18 12.50 13.22 -29.30
C VAL A 18 12.02 11.89 -29.86
N VAL A 19 12.61 11.45 -30.97
CA VAL A 19 12.60 10.04 -31.39
C VAL A 19 13.46 9.29 -30.36
N GLY A 20 12.94 9.18 -29.15
CA GLY A 20 13.38 8.19 -28.19
C GLY A 20 12.82 6.88 -28.71
N THR A 21 13.68 5.88 -28.86
CA THR A 21 13.26 4.48 -28.93
C THR A 21 12.55 4.16 -27.62
N GLY A 22 11.27 4.52 -27.56
CA GLY A 22 10.39 4.33 -26.42
C GLY A 22 10.16 2.83 -26.27
N ILE A 23 10.84 2.23 -25.31
CA ILE A 23 10.32 1.02 -24.70
C ILE A 23 9.12 1.49 -23.88
N SER A 24 7.94 1.39 -24.48
CA SER A 24 6.66 1.57 -23.79
C SER A 24 6.49 0.38 -22.85
N PHE A 25 6.56 0.61 -21.53
CA PHE A 25 6.18 -0.41 -20.56
C PHE A 25 4.65 -0.51 -20.56
N ASN A 26 4.11 -1.67 -20.94
CA ASN A 26 2.67 -1.94 -20.87
C ASN A 26 2.30 -2.27 -19.42
N GLY A 27 1.96 -1.25 -18.61
CA GLY A 27 1.53 -1.46 -17.22
C GLY A 27 0.43 -2.52 -17.06
N ASN A 28 0.42 -3.20 -15.92
CA ASN A 28 -0.44 -4.36 -15.64
C ASN A 28 -1.95 -4.06 -15.66
N VAL A 29 -2.75 -4.77 -16.46
CA VAL A 29 -4.23 -4.66 -16.45
C VAL A 29 -4.82 -5.42 -15.26
N VAL A 30 -5.67 -4.74 -14.47
CA VAL A 30 -6.24 -5.17 -13.18
C VAL A 30 -7.77 -5.26 -13.23
N ASN A 31 -8.38 -6.06 -12.33
CA ASN A 31 -9.83 -5.97 -12.10
C ASN A 31 -10.13 -4.59 -11.49
N ALA A 32 -10.96 -3.80 -12.17
CA ALA A 32 -11.18 -2.40 -11.91
C ALA A 32 -12.63 -2.01 -12.20
N PHE A 33 -13.20 -1.14 -11.37
CA PHE A 33 -14.46 -0.46 -11.60
C PHE A 33 -14.20 0.95 -12.13
N GLY A 34 -15.01 1.41 -13.09
CA GLY A 34 -14.89 2.74 -13.72
C GLY A 34 -14.21 2.75 -15.10
N PRO A 35 -13.78 3.93 -15.61
CA PRO A 35 -13.92 5.23 -14.97
C PRO A 35 -15.40 5.66 -14.93
N ASN A 36 -15.87 6.04 -13.76
CA ASN A 36 -17.17 6.67 -13.57
C ASN A 36 -17.01 8.18 -13.42
N VAL A 37 -18.11 8.91 -13.59
CA VAL A 37 -18.14 10.36 -13.45
C VAL A 37 -18.73 10.71 -12.09
N LEU A 38 -17.96 11.43 -11.27
CA LEU A 38 -18.45 12.02 -10.01
C LEU A 38 -19.12 13.37 -10.27
N TYR A 39 -18.51 14.20 -11.11
CA TYR A 39 -18.94 15.58 -11.32
C TYR A 39 -18.59 16.07 -12.73
N VAL A 40 -19.55 16.75 -13.37
CA VAL A 40 -19.36 17.47 -14.63
C VAL A 40 -19.50 18.97 -14.34
N PRO A 41 -18.49 19.80 -14.66
CA PRO A 41 -18.61 21.24 -14.47
C PRO A 41 -19.73 21.81 -15.34
N PRO A 42 -20.51 22.81 -14.85
CA PRO A 42 -21.46 23.55 -15.66
C PRO A 42 -20.83 24.07 -16.96
N VAL A 43 -21.63 24.11 -18.04
CA VAL A 43 -21.15 24.48 -19.38
C VAL A 43 -20.52 25.88 -19.42
N ASP A 44 -20.92 26.79 -18.55
CA ASP A 44 -20.42 28.15 -18.45
C ASP A 44 -19.25 28.32 -17.46
N SER A 45 -18.84 27.24 -16.76
CA SER A 45 -17.73 27.30 -15.79
C SER A 45 -16.43 27.78 -16.45
N PRO A 46 -15.61 28.58 -15.75
CA PRO A 46 -14.28 28.92 -16.21
C PRO A 46 -13.40 27.68 -16.43
N SER A 47 -12.32 27.83 -17.21
CA SER A 47 -11.24 26.84 -17.20
C SER A 47 -10.59 26.87 -15.82
N TYR A 48 -10.29 25.75 -15.19
CA TYR A 48 -10.22 24.37 -15.69
C TYR A 48 -11.43 23.48 -15.39
N GLY A 49 -12.55 24.04 -14.92
CA GLY A 49 -13.71 23.27 -14.46
C GLY A 49 -13.45 22.69 -13.07
N ALA A 50 -12.83 21.51 -12.98
CA ALA A 50 -12.44 20.87 -11.72
C ALA A 50 -11.01 20.28 -11.77
N LEU A 51 -10.33 20.22 -10.64
CA LEU A 51 -8.99 19.61 -10.52
C LEU A 51 -8.78 19.03 -9.11
N SER A 52 -7.60 18.45 -8.88
CA SER A 52 -7.09 17.98 -7.57
C SER A 52 -8.14 17.30 -6.68
N PRO A 53 -8.85 16.26 -7.15
CA PRO A 53 -9.81 15.60 -6.31
C PRO A 53 -9.12 14.89 -5.15
N ARG A 54 -9.81 14.89 -4.01
CA ARG A 54 -9.44 14.19 -2.78
C ARG A 54 -10.58 13.32 -2.31
N ALA A 55 -10.25 12.21 -1.68
CA ALA A 55 -11.17 11.30 -1.07
C ALA A 55 -10.59 10.69 0.20
N ILE A 56 -11.47 10.34 1.11
CA ILE A 56 -11.17 9.56 2.32
C ILE A 56 -12.18 8.43 2.46
N GLN A 57 -11.79 7.37 3.15
CA GLN A 57 -12.70 6.37 3.69
C GLN A 57 -12.63 6.45 5.21
N LEU A 58 -13.78 6.62 5.87
CA LEU A 58 -13.83 6.79 7.31
C LEU A 58 -13.38 5.52 8.04
N LYS A 59 -12.53 5.70 9.06
CA LYS A 59 -11.99 4.65 9.92
C LYS A 59 -12.23 4.93 11.41
N TYR A 60 -12.51 6.18 11.78
CA TYR A 60 -12.57 6.63 13.17
C TYR A 60 -13.91 7.25 13.56
N SER A 61 -14.95 6.97 12.77
CA SER A 61 -16.31 7.52 12.91
C SER A 61 -17.34 6.46 13.35
N GLY A 62 -16.88 5.39 13.99
CA GLY A 62 -17.71 4.35 14.61
C GLY A 62 -18.61 3.63 13.59
N ILE A 63 -19.93 3.71 13.78
CA ILE A 63 -20.91 3.08 12.87
C ILE A 63 -20.85 3.60 11.43
N ASN A 64 -20.22 4.76 11.22
CA ASN A 64 -20.06 5.36 9.90
C ASN A 64 -18.75 4.96 9.20
N ASN A 65 -17.94 4.10 9.82
CA ASN A 65 -16.74 3.55 9.18
C ASN A 65 -17.09 2.91 7.83
N ASN A 66 -16.13 2.95 6.90
CA ASN A 66 -16.23 2.53 5.50
C ASN A 66 -17.04 3.44 4.58
N LYS A 67 -17.79 4.44 5.09
CA LYS A 67 -18.31 5.51 4.23
C LYS A 67 -17.16 6.27 3.59
N MET A 68 -17.35 6.67 2.34
CA MET A 68 -16.37 7.43 1.59
C MET A 68 -16.84 8.87 1.40
N TYR A 69 -15.89 9.79 1.42
CA TYR A 69 -16.14 11.20 1.14
C TYR A 69 -15.17 11.68 0.09
N ALA A 70 -15.62 12.55 -0.79
CA ALA A 70 -14.79 13.14 -1.83
C ALA A 70 -15.03 14.66 -1.94
N THR A 71 -13.98 15.37 -2.33
CA THR A 71 -13.99 16.80 -2.62
C THR A 71 -13.02 17.09 -3.77
N PHE A 72 -13.06 18.30 -4.31
CA PHE A 72 -12.21 18.74 -5.41
C PHE A 72 -12.25 20.26 -5.53
N GLU A 73 -11.23 20.84 -6.14
CA GLU A 73 -11.30 22.25 -6.56
C GLU A 73 -12.26 22.37 -7.74
N GLN A 74 -13.08 23.41 -7.74
CA GLN A 74 -13.95 23.75 -8.85
C GLN A 74 -13.89 25.25 -9.11
N THR A 75 -13.66 25.62 -10.36
CA THR A 75 -13.80 27.00 -10.81
C THR A 75 -15.27 27.30 -11.05
N SER A 76 -15.75 28.42 -10.51
CA SER A 76 -17.13 28.87 -10.66
C SER A 76 -17.19 30.29 -11.20
N ASN A 77 -18.32 30.65 -11.80
CA ASN A 77 -18.67 32.05 -12.10
C ASN A 77 -19.14 32.81 -10.83
N THR A 78 -19.42 32.09 -9.75
CA THR A 78 -19.70 32.60 -8.41
C THR A 78 -18.50 32.39 -7.49
N THR A 79 -18.63 32.74 -6.20
CA THR A 79 -17.63 32.42 -5.18
C THR A 79 -17.36 30.91 -5.17
N PRO A 80 -16.10 30.48 -5.35
CA PRO A 80 -15.75 29.06 -5.37
C PRO A 80 -15.86 28.44 -3.97
N VAL A 81 -16.23 27.16 -3.95
CA VAL A 81 -16.40 26.32 -2.74
C VAL A 81 -15.78 24.95 -3.00
N PHE A 82 -15.46 24.23 -1.94
CA PHE A 82 -15.12 22.82 -2.05
C PHE A 82 -16.35 21.95 -1.76
N PRO A 83 -16.95 21.28 -2.76
CA PRO A 83 -18.13 20.45 -2.55
C PRO A 83 -17.74 19.16 -1.81
N ILE A 84 -18.66 18.61 -1.03
CA ILE A 84 -18.49 17.35 -0.30
C ILE A 84 -19.48 16.32 -0.83
N TYR A 85 -18.96 15.25 -1.39
CA TYR A 85 -19.73 14.09 -1.85
C TYR A 85 -19.56 12.93 -0.87
N GLU A 86 -20.64 12.21 -0.58
CA GLU A 86 -20.68 11.02 0.26
C GLU A 86 -21.02 9.79 -0.60
N SER A 87 -20.37 8.68 -0.33
CA SER A 87 -20.74 7.34 -0.80
C SER A 87 -20.87 6.40 0.39
N VAL A 88 -21.92 5.58 0.37
CA VAL A 88 -22.23 4.56 1.39
C VAL A 88 -22.06 3.12 0.88
N ASP A 89 -21.58 2.98 -0.35
CA ASP A 89 -21.50 1.73 -1.12
C ASP A 89 -20.12 1.53 -1.75
N ASN A 90 -19.05 1.94 -1.04
CA ASN A 90 -17.65 1.83 -1.48
C ASN A 90 -17.35 2.55 -2.82
N GLY A 91 -17.99 3.70 -3.04
CA GLY A 91 -17.74 4.55 -4.19
C GLY A 91 -18.55 4.19 -5.44
N VAL A 92 -19.53 3.28 -5.34
CA VAL A 92 -20.40 2.92 -6.48
C VAL A 92 -21.31 4.10 -6.83
N THR A 93 -21.96 4.70 -5.83
CA THR A 93 -22.79 5.90 -5.99
C THR A 93 -22.37 7.02 -5.06
N TRP A 94 -22.60 8.27 -5.47
CA TRP A 94 -22.19 9.46 -4.75
C TRP A 94 -23.30 10.50 -4.71
N ASN A 95 -23.46 11.15 -3.57
CA ASN A 95 -24.39 12.27 -3.39
C ASN A 95 -23.67 13.45 -2.76
N GLN A 96 -23.90 14.67 -3.25
CA GLN A 96 -23.41 15.86 -2.57
C GLN A 96 -24.17 16.05 -1.25
N VAL A 97 -23.45 16.15 -0.14
CA VAL A 97 -24.02 16.26 1.23
C VAL A 97 -23.69 17.58 1.91
N GLY A 98 -22.74 18.34 1.38
CA GLY A 98 -22.32 19.63 1.90
C GLY A 98 -21.32 20.32 0.99
N GLU A 99 -20.82 21.46 1.45
CA GLU A 99 -19.75 22.23 0.81
C GLU A 99 -19.00 23.05 1.85
N VAL A 100 -17.73 23.36 1.57
CA VAL A 100 -16.91 24.25 2.39
C VAL A 100 -16.82 25.61 1.72
N GLU A 101 -17.49 26.58 2.33
CA GLU A 101 -17.45 27.98 1.96
C GLU A 101 -16.36 28.74 2.73
N ASP A 102 -15.82 29.79 2.12
CA ASP A 102 -14.90 30.69 2.81
C ASP A 102 -15.65 31.68 3.71
N THR A 103 -16.06 31.19 4.89
CA THR A 103 -16.75 32.01 5.90
C THR A 103 -15.85 33.00 6.63
N GLN A 104 -14.53 32.83 6.53
CA GLN A 104 -13.56 33.66 7.26
C GLN A 104 -13.21 34.95 6.50
N ASN A 105 -12.91 34.85 5.19
CA ASN A 105 -12.48 36.02 4.40
C ASN A 105 -13.54 36.47 3.39
N GLY A 106 -14.51 35.61 3.04
CA GLY A 106 -15.51 35.87 2.01
C GLY A 106 -14.93 35.95 0.59
N TRP A 107 -13.78 35.32 0.35
CA TRP A 107 -13.06 35.36 -0.92
C TRP A 107 -13.40 34.17 -1.83
N GLY A 108 -13.46 32.98 -1.23
CA GLY A 108 -13.81 31.72 -1.86
C GLY A 108 -12.72 30.66 -1.73
N MET A 109 -13.11 29.41 -1.52
CA MET A 109 -12.22 28.26 -1.41
C MET A 109 -11.90 27.74 -2.81
N LEU A 110 -10.72 28.05 -3.33
CA LEU A 110 -10.42 27.89 -4.76
C LEU A 110 -9.46 26.74 -5.07
N ASN A 111 -8.31 26.65 -4.38
CA ASN A 111 -7.21 25.77 -4.81
C ASN A 111 -6.81 24.73 -3.76
N CYS A 112 -6.38 23.57 -4.25
CA CYS A 112 -5.68 22.55 -3.48
C CYS A 112 -6.41 22.06 -2.22
N PRO A 113 -7.63 21.51 -2.33
CA PRO A 113 -8.29 20.94 -1.16
C PRO A 113 -7.49 19.72 -0.64
N GLU A 114 -7.47 19.57 0.67
CA GLU A 114 -7.01 18.38 1.38
C GLU A 114 -8.07 17.98 2.40
N LEU A 115 -8.65 16.79 2.21
CA LEU A 115 -9.71 16.23 3.05
C LEU A 115 -9.12 15.13 3.93
N PHE A 116 -9.36 15.19 5.23
CA PHE A 116 -8.72 14.30 6.21
C PHE A 116 -9.69 13.94 7.34
N GLU A 117 -9.57 12.73 7.90
CA GLU A 117 -10.28 12.33 9.13
C GLU A 117 -9.26 12.17 10.25
N LEU A 118 -9.49 12.79 11.41
CA LEU A 118 -8.59 12.68 12.54
C LEU A 118 -8.56 11.24 13.09
N PRO A 119 -7.39 10.56 13.12
CA PRO A 119 -7.25 9.22 13.71
C PRO A 119 -7.26 9.21 15.24
N GLN A 120 -7.02 10.38 15.85
CA GLN A 120 -6.98 10.59 17.29
C GLN A 120 -7.39 12.02 17.61
N PRO A 121 -7.74 12.33 18.87
CA PRO A 121 -8.07 13.70 19.26
C PRO A 121 -6.91 14.69 19.02
N ILE A 122 -7.23 15.89 18.55
CA ILE A 122 -6.33 17.05 18.42
C ILE A 122 -7.03 18.24 19.09
N GLY A 123 -6.51 18.69 20.22
CA GLY A 123 -7.18 19.66 21.09
C GLY A 123 -8.60 19.22 21.45
N ASN A 124 -9.57 20.08 21.15
CA ASN A 124 -11.00 19.81 21.38
C ASN A 124 -11.69 19.11 20.20
N MET A 125 -10.94 18.68 19.17
CA MET A 125 -11.47 17.92 18.04
C MET A 125 -11.29 16.42 18.34
N PRO A 126 -12.37 15.64 18.52
CA PRO A 126 -12.26 14.21 18.75
C PRO A 126 -11.73 13.45 17.54
N ALA A 127 -11.34 12.18 17.74
CA ALA A 127 -11.13 11.25 16.63
C ALA A 127 -12.42 11.14 15.79
N GLY A 128 -12.28 11.02 14.47
CA GLY A 128 -13.41 11.02 13.54
C GLY A 128 -13.86 12.43 13.10
N THR A 129 -13.37 13.52 13.70
CA THR A 129 -13.58 14.86 13.14
C THR A 129 -12.99 14.93 11.73
N MET A 130 -13.81 15.37 10.77
CA MET A 130 -13.37 15.63 9.41
C MET A 130 -12.72 17.01 9.36
N LEU A 131 -11.54 17.09 8.76
CA LEU A 131 -10.82 18.33 8.49
C LEU A 131 -10.76 18.56 6.98
N LEU A 132 -10.85 19.82 6.60
CA LEU A 132 -10.56 20.25 5.24
C LEU A 132 -9.69 21.49 5.29
N ALA A 133 -8.61 21.49 4.51
CA ALA A 133 -7.84 22.70 4.24
C ALA A 133 -7.68 22.95 2.75
N GLY A 134 -7.42 24.21 2.41
CA GLY A 134 -7.11 24.65 1.06
C GLY A 134 -7.04 26.17 0.98
N ASN A 135 -6.75 26.68 -0.20
CA ASN A 135 -6.53 28.11 -0.39
C ASN A 135 -7.85 28.89 -0.52
N SER A 136 -8.07 29.81 0.41
CA SER A 136 -8.95 30.98 0.23
C SER A 136 -8.23 32.00 -0.67
N VAL A 137 -8.88 32.39 -1.77
CA VAL A 137 -8.30 33.28 -2.79
C VAL A 137 -9.31 34.33 -3.22
N PRO A 138 -9.01 35.64 -3.12
CA PRO A 138 -9.92 36.68 -3.56
C PRO A 138 -10.07 36.68 -5.07
N SER A 139 -11.19 37.20 -5.58
CA SER A 139 -11.47 37.25 -7.03
C SER A 139 -10.40 37.99 -7.85
N ASN A 140 -9.69 38.95 -7.24
CA ASN A 140 -8.57 39.66 -7.83
C ASN A 140 -7.22 38.92 -7.71
N LYS A 141 -7.21 37.73 -7.12
CA LYS A 141 -6.06 36.84 -6.85
C LYS A 141 -4.96 37.45 -5.97
N ALA A 142 -5.21 38.56 -5.28
CA ALA A 142 -4.16 39.33 -4.62
C ALA A 142 -3.47 38.64 -3.42
N ALA A 143 -4.04 37.54 -2.89
CA ALA A 143 -3.51 36.83 -1.75
C ALA A 143 -3.86 35.33 -1.81
N THR A 144 -3.16 34.54 -0.99
CA THR A 144 -3.44 33.12 -0.74
C THR A 144 -3.47 32.90 0.77
N LYS A 145 -4.48 32.17 1.26
CA LYS A 145 -4.56 31.77 2.68
C LYS A 145 -4.94 30.31 2.78
N LEU A 146 -4.11 29.51 3.44
CA LEU A 146 -4.44 28.13 3.75
C LEU A 146 -5.36 28.11 4.97
N GLU A 147 -6.65 27.98 4.73
CA GLU A 147 -7.67 27.97 5.78
C GLU A 147 -8.00 26.54 6.20
N LEU A 148 -8.16 26.32 7.51
CA LEU A 148 -8.58 25.05 8.10
C LEU A 148 -10.05 25.12 8.54
N TYR A 149 -10.84 24.16 8.08
CA TYR A 149 -12.23 23.94 8.46
C TYR A 149 -12.38 22.55 9.08
N LYS A 150 -13.40 22.39 9.94
CA LYS A 150 -13.78 21.10 10.50
C LYS A 150 -15.26 20.80 10.36
N SER A 151 -15.60 19.52 10.34
CA SER A 151 -16.97 19.01 10.46
C SER A 151 -17.04 17.90 11.50
N ASN A 152 -18.08 17.95 12.34
CA ASN A 152 -18.40 16.92 13.34
C ASN A 152 -19.71 16.18 13.01
N ASP A 153 -20.31 16.47 11.85
CA ASP A 153 -21.59 15.93 11.44
C ASP A 153 -21.48 15.20 10.10
N LEU A 154 -20.33 14.59 9.82
CA LEU A 154 -20.06 13.83 8.60
C LEU A 154 -20.11 14.70 7.32
N GLY A 155 -19.52 15.88 7.38
CA GLY A 155 -19.33 16.75 6.21
C GLY A 155 -20.57 17.53 5.76
N ARG A 156 -21.66 17.55 6.54
CA ARG A 156 -22.87 18.34 6.21
C ARG A 156 -22.66 19.82 6.51
N THR A 157 -22.05 20.14 7.64
CA THR A 157 -21.70 21.51 8.03
C THR A 157 -20.23 21.63 8.38
N TRP A 158 -19.66 22.79 8.05
CA TRP A 158 -18.25 23.09 8.23
C TRP A 158 -18.08 24.37 9.03
N THR A 159 -17.16 24.35 9.99
CA THR A 159 -16.84 25.49 10.84
C THR A 159 -15.37 25.84 10.67
N TYR A 160 -15.09 27.13 10.47
CA TYR A 160 -13.72 27.65 10.46
C TYR A 160 -12.99 27.31 11.76
N VAL A 161 -11.73 26.91 11.65
CA VAL A 161 -10.86 26.60 12.78
C VAL A 161 -9.75 27.64 12.90
N SER A 162 -8.95 27.82 11.84
CA SER A 162 -7.81 28.74 11.84
C SER A 162 -7.25 28.98 10.45
N THR A 163 -6.45 30.03 10.30
CA THR A 163 -5.57 30.23 9.15
C THR A 163 -4.21 29.61 9.45
N ILE A 164 -3.80 28.62 8.65
CA ILE A 164 -2.54 27.90 8.79
C ILE A 164 -1.36 28.80 8.39
N ALA A 165 -1.49 29.44 7.23
CA ALA A 165 -0.48 30.28 6.63
C ALA A 165 -1.13 31.30 5.70
N GLU A 166 -0.47 32.46 5.56
CA GLU A 166 -0.85 33.51 4.61
C GLU A 166 0.30 33.77 3.64
N GLY A 167 -0.02 33.92 2.36
CA GLY A 167 0.91 34.16 1.27
C GLY A 167 0.42 35.26 0.33
N GLY A 168 1.28 35.57 -0.64
CA GLY A 168 1.06 36.61 -1.63
C GLY A 168 0.08 36.20 -2.72
N ARG A 169 0.19 36.89 -3.86
CA ARG A 169 -0.74 36.77 -4.99
C ARG A 169 -0.75 35.33 -5.51
N ASN A 170 -1.94 34.83 -5.85
CA ASN A 170 -2.19 33.48 -6.37
C ASN A 170 -1.66 33.30 -7.80
N ASP A 171 -0.36 33.51 -8.00
CA ASP A 171 0.39 33.38 -9.24
C ASP A 171 1.84 33.03 -8.89
N ILE A 172 2.43 32.09 -9.62
CA ILE A 172 3.83 31.65 -9.43
C ILE A 172 4.79 32.85 -9.45
N GLY A 173 5.68 32.92 -8.45
CA GLY A 173 6.69 33.97 -8.30
C GLY A 173 6.20 35.24 -7.61
N TYR A 174 5.02 35.23 -7.00
CA TYR A 174 4.46 36.33 -6.21
C TYR A 174 4.19 35.93 -4.75
N ASP A 175 5.08 35.13 -4.19
CA ASP A 175 5.07 34.66 -2.79
C ASP A 175 3.83 33.84 -2.34
N PRO A 176 3.13 33.06 -3.20
CA PRO A 176 1.99 32.25 -2.75
C PRO A 176 2.39 31.02 -1.92
N ILE A 177 1.37 30.40 -1.33
CA ILE A 177 1.44 29.11 -0.62
C ILE A 177 0.47 28.12 -1.24
N TRP A 178 0.83 26.83 -1.27
CA TRP A 178 0.08 25.81 -2.00
C TRP A 178 -0.01 24.46 -1.29
N GLU A 179 -1.02 23.68 -1.67
CA GLU A 179 -1.01 22.21 -1.54
C GLU A 179 -0.77 21.70 -0.12
N PRO A 180 -1.72 21.94 0.80
CA PRO A 180 -1.64 21.34 2.13
C PRO A 180 -1.71 19.82 2.03
N PHE A 181 -0.97 19.13 2.90
CA PHE A 181 -1.08 17.68 3.11
C PHE A 181 -1.05 17.40 4.62
N PHE A 182 -2.01 16.63 5.11
CA PHE A 182 -2.13 16.34 6.54
C PHE A 182 -1.44 15.03 6.94
N LEU A 183 -0.84 15.06 8.13
CA LEU A 183 -0.44 13.86 8.85
C LEU A 183 -0.70 14.09 10.34
N VAL A 184 -1.00 13.01 11.06
CA VAL A 184 -1.05 13.04 12.52
C VAL A 184 0.05 12.14 13.08
N HIS A 185 0.89 12.71 13.94
CA HIS A 185 2.01 12.03 14.59
C HIS A 185 2.18 12.56 16.00
N ASN A 186 2.42 11.69 16.99
CA ASN A 186 2.63 12.06 18.40
C ASN A 186 1.61 13.06 18.96
N HIS A 187 0.31 12.83 18.71
CA HIS A 187 -0.80 13.70 19.11
C HIS A 187 -0.74 15.14 18.55
N LYS A 188 0.05 15.39 17.52
CA LYS A 188 0.06 16.64 16.76
C LYS A 188 -0.58 16.46 15.40
N LEU A 189 -1.26 17.50 14.94
CA LEU A 189 -1.59 17.67 13.54
C LEU A 189 -0.40 18.35 12.87
N ILE A 190 0.11 17.73 11.82
CA ILE A 190 1.16 18.25 10.95
C ILE A 190 0.51 18.64 9.62
N VAL A 191 0.85 19.81 9.10
CA VAL A 191 0.50 20.22 7.75
C VAL A 191 1.77 20.54 6.97
N TYR A 192 2.00 19.80 5.88
CA TYR A 192 3.04 20.10 4.90
C TYR A 192 2.44 20.96 3.80
N TYR A 193 3.21 21.89 3.24
CA TYR A 193 2.77 22.72 2.13
C TYR A 193 3.96 23.28 1.33
N SER A 194 3.67 23.72 0.11
CA SER A 194 4.61 24.42 -0.77
C SER A 194 4.61 25.92 -0.43
N ASP A 195 5.79 26.52 -0.27
CA ASP A 195 5.94 27.91 0.21
C ASP A 195 6.90 28.72 -0.68
N GLU A 196 6.41 29.81 -1.27
CA GLU A 196 7.22 30.74 -2.08
C GLU A 196 7.57 32.04 -1.36
N ARG A 197 7.19 32.21 -0.09
CA ARG A 197 7.35 33.49 0.62
C ARG A 197 8.79 33.83 0.99
N ASP A 198 9.68 32.85 0.89
CA ASP A 198 11.09 33.02 1.21
C ASP A 198 11.87 33.54 0.00
N PRO A 199 12.34 34.79 -0.01
CA PRO A 199 13.01 35.37 -1.16
C PRO A 199 14.34 34.70 -1.51
N ALA A 200 14.88 33.83 -0.65
CA ALA A 200 16.08 33.04 -0.95
C ALA A 200 15.80 31.83 -1.85
N HIS A 201 14.53 31.44 -2.03
CA HIS A 201 14.12 30.23 -2.74
C HIS A 201 12.97 30.52 -3.70
N ALA A 202 12.94 29.87 -4.87
CA ALA A 202 11.80 30.02 -5.78
C ALA A 202 10.54 29.33 -5.27
N GLN A 203 10.70 28.26 -4.50
CA GLN A 203 9.71 27.57 -3.68
C GLN A 203 10.48 26.65 -2.72
N LYS A 204 9.90 26.33 -1.57
CA LYS A 204 10.39 25.29 -0.65
C LYS A 204 9.22 24.46 -0.13
N LEU A 205 9.51 23.26 0.35
CA LEU A 205 8.54 22.48 1.12
C LEU A 205 8.79 22.73 2.59
N VAL A 206 7.71 22.95 3.31
CA VAL A 206 7.73 23.22 4.74
C VAL A 206 6.60 22.49 5.44
N HIS A 207 6.72 22.36 6.75
CA HIS A 207 5.59 21.99 7.59
C HIS A 207 5.47 22.88 8.83
N GLN A 208 4.27 22.86 9.39
CA GLN A 208 3.97 23.37 10.72
C GLN A 208 3.19 22.31 11.49
N THR A 209 3.26 22.39 12.82
CA THR A 209 2.54 21.48 13.71
C THR A 209 1.66 22.24 14.70
N THR A 210 0.61 21.58 15.17
CA THR A 210 -0.28 22.10 16.21
C THR A 210 -0.80 20.98 17.10
N LEU A 211 -1.02 21.30 18.38
CA LEU A 211 -1.64 20.38 19.35
C LEU A 211 -3.15 20.57 19.43
N GLU A 212 -3.68 21.70 18.96
CA GLU A 212 -5.09 22.07 19.12
C GLU A 212 -5.81 22.51 17.84
N GLY A 213 -5.09 22.63 16.73
CA GLY A 213 -5.66 23.04 15.44
C GLY A 213 -5.67 24.55 15.20
N THR A 214 -5.40 25.38 16.21
CA THR A 214 -5.52 26.85 16.11
C THR A 214 -4.21 27.61 16.24
N ASN A 215 -3.30 27.16 17.11
CA ASN A 215 -1.97 27.75 17.24
C ASN A 215 -0.96 26.89 16.50
N TRP A 216 -0.36 27.45 15.46
CA TRP A 216 0.62 26.75 14.63
C TRP A 216 2.04 27.07 15.09
N GLY A 217 2.85 26.03 15.22
CA GLY A 217 4.27 26.14 15.52
C GLY A 217 5.06 26.84 14.41
N PRO A 218 6.37 27.04 14.61
CA PRO A 218 7.23 27.67 13.60
C PRO A 218 7.24 26.86 12.30
N VAL A 219 7.48 27.55 11.19
CA VAL A 219 7.70 26.93 9.88
C VAL A 219 9.01 26.16 9.90
N VAL A 220 8.95 24.85 9.65
CA VAL A 220 10.11 23.95 9.53
C VAL A 220 10.33 23.65 8.05
N VAL A 221 11.56 23.76 7.57
CA VAL A 221 11.89 23.50 6.16
C VAL A 221 12.20 22.03 5.95
N ASP A 222 11.55 21.41 4.97
CA ASP A 222 11.68 19.97 4.65
C ASP A 222 12.46 19.70 3.37
N VAL A 223 12.32 20.61 2.40
CA VAL A 223 13.02 20.58 1.12
C VAL A 223 13.27 22.01 0.64
N ALA A 224 14.53 22.40 0.45
CA ALA A 224 14.89 23.71 -0.09
C ALA A 224 16.21 23.64 -0.88
N PHE A 225 16.24 24.34 -2.02
CA PHE A 225 17.41 24.41 -2.89
C PHE A 225 17.78 25.87 -3.16
N ALA A 226 19.07 26.17 -3.20
CA ALA A 226 19.56 27.54 -3.40
C ALA A 226 19.40 28.06 -4.84
N ASP A 227 19.15 27.18 -5.81
CA ASP A 227 18.89 27.59 -7.19
C ASP A 227 17.52 28.26 -7.30
N SER A 228 17.52 29.53 -7.71
CA SER A 228 16.32 30.37 -7.85
C SER A 228 15.38 29.97 -8.99
N LYS A 229 15.63 28.84 -9.66
CA LYS A 229 14.71 28.24 -10.64
C LYS A 229 14.04 26.98 -10.11
N LEU A 230 14.57 26.37 -9.05
CA LEU A 230 14.11 25.09 -8.54
C LEU A 230 12.95 25.29 -7.56
N ARG A 231 11.87 24.57 -7.81
CA ARG A 231 10.61 24.69 -7.10
C ARG A 231 10.13 23.31 -6.65
N PRO A 232 10.63 22.80 -5.52
CA PRO A 232 10.09 21.60 -4.90
C PRO A 232 8.63 21.84 -4.49
N GLY A 233 7.71 20.98 -4.89
CA GLY A 233 6.27 21.16 -4.69
C GLY A 233 5.51 19.86 -4.39
N MET A 234 4.24 19.98 -3.99
CA MET A 234 3.30 18.88 -3.81
C MET A 234 3.78 17.77 -2.86
N PRO A 235 4.10 18.09 -1.59
CA PRO A 235 4.55 17.08 -0.64
C PRO A 235 3.40 16.11 -0.34
N THR A 236 3.64 14.81 -0.53
CA THR A 236 2.75 13.74 -0.06
C THR A 236 3.54 12.74 0.75
N ILE A 237 2.98 12.27 1.87
CA ILE A 237 3.70 11.44 2.84
C ILE A 237 2.94 10.12 3.07
N ALA A 238 3.68 9.01 3.06
CA ALA A 238 3.18 7.70 3.46
C ALA A 238 4.02 7.12 4.61
N LYS A 239 3.37 6.51 5.61
CA LYS A 239 4.05 5.70 6.62
C LYS A 239 4.38 4.33 6.02
N MET A 240 5.64 3.92 6.06
CA MET A 240 6.13 2.63 5.55
C MET A 240 5.98 1.53 6.60
N GLY A 241 6.10 0.27 6.18
CA GLY A 241 5.99 -0.91 7.07
C GLY A 241 7.12 -1.07 8.10
N ASN A 242 8.18 -0.25 8.04
CA ASN A 242 9.25 -0.17 9.05
C ASN A 242 9.13 1.05 9.98
N ASP A 243 7.94 1.64 10.09
CA ASP A 243 7.64 2.83 10.88
C ASP A 243 8.33 4.13 10.46
N LYS A 244 9.09 4.12 9.36
CA LYS A 244 9.62 5.33 8.74
C LYS A 244 8.59 5.95 7.82
N TYR A 245 8.88 7.14 7.34
CA TYR A 245 8.02 7.94 6.48
C TYR A 245 8.69 8.17 5.14
N ALA A 246 7.92 7.96 4.07
CA ALA A 246 8.33 8.30 2.71
C ALA A 246 7.60 9.57 2.27
N MET A 247 8.33 10.61 1.90
CA MET A 247 7.80 11.82 1.26
C MET A 247 8.06 11.74 -0.24
N THR A 248 7.06 12.02 -1.07
CA THR A 248 7.27 12.34 -2.47
C THR A 248 6.97 13.78 -2.78
N TYR A 249 7.73 14.35 -3.71
CA TYR A 249 7.57 15.73 -4.16
C TYR A 249 8.07 15.88 -5.60
N GLU A 250 7.55 16.88 -6.31
CA GLU A 250 8.02 17.25 -7.66
C GLU A 250 9.13 18.30 -7.61
N MET A 251 9.92 18.39 -8.67
CA MET A 251 10.90 19.45 -8.85
C MET A 251 10.63 20.24 -10.13
N VAL A 252 9.83 21.29 -10.02
CA VAL A 252 9.60 22.24 -11.11
C VAL A 252 10.88 23.07 -11.32
N GLY A 253 11.18 23.39 -12.58
CA GLY A 253 12.42 24.08 -12.98
C GLY A 253 13.45 23.16 -13.66
N TYR A 254 13.33 21.84 -13.51
CA TYR A 254 14.09 20.86 -14.31
C TYR A 254 13.32 20.37 -15.55
N PRO A 255 14.01 19.98 -16.63
CA PRO A 255 13.38 19.32 -17.76
C PRO A 255 12.59 18.07 -17.32
N GLY A 256 11.34 17.97 -17.77
CA GLY A 256 10.47 16.83 -17.49
C GLY A 256 9.90 16.77 -16.07
N VAL A 257 10.14 17.77 -15.21
CA VAL A 257 9.61 17.86 -13.84
C VAL A 257 9.79 16.55 -13.06
N PRO A 258 11.04 16.19 -12.69
CA PRO A 258 11.32 14.94 -11.98
C PRO A 258 10.64 14.90 -10.62
N ASN A 259 10.25 13.69 -10.21
CA ASN A 259 9.67 13.39 -8.90
C ASN A 259 10.66 12.61 -8.06
N TYR A 260 10.80 13.01 -6.80
CA TYR A 260 11.74 12.41 -5.87
C TYR A 260 11.03 11.81 -4.65
N LEU A 261 11.63 10.78 -4.07
CA LEU A 261 11.23 10.11 -2.84
C LEU A 261 12.32 10.27 -1.78
N LYS A 262 11.95 10.79 -0.62
CA LYS A 262 12.80 10.92 0.57
C LYS A 262 12.28 10.03 1.68
N ILE A 263 13.18 9.58 2.55
CA ILE A 263 12.84 8.75 3.70
C ILE A 263 13.31 9.46 4.97
N SER A 264 12.44 9.53 5.97
CA SER A 264 12.79 9.96 7.32
C SER A 264 12.29 8.98 8.37
N ALA A 265 13.00 8.88 9.49
CA ALA A 265 12.52 8.16 10.67
C ALA A 265 11.46 8.96 11.46
N ASP A 266 11.42 10.27 11.29
CA ASP A 266 10.53 11.18 12.00
C ASP A 266 9.87 12.10 10.96
N PRO A 267 8.53 12.14 10.87
CA PRO A 267 7.85 12.94 9.88
C PRO A 267 7.98 14.45 10.17
N GLU A 268 8.39 14.87 11.37
CA GLU A 268 8.70 16.27 11.72
C GLU A 268 10.16 16.67 11.37
N SER A 269 10.99 15.75 10.85
CA SER A 269 12.41 16.02 10.61
C SER A 269 12.89 15.46 9.27
N TRP A 270 13.01 16.33 8.26
CA TRP A 270 13.56 16.01 6.94
C TRP A 270 14.86 16.77 6.70
N ASN A 271 15.83 16.16 6.02
CA ASN A 271 17.05 16.87 5.63
C ASN A 271 16.75 17.84 4.47
N PRO A 272 16.77 19.18 4.64
CA PRO A 272 16.27 20.11 3.63
C PRO A 272 16.98 20.05 2.27
N THR A 273 18.26 19.69 2.29
CA THR A 273 19.13 19.71 1.11
C THR A 273 19.25 18.35 0.41
N GLU A 274 18.77 17.28 1.04
CA GLU A 274 18.76 15.95 0.43
C GLU A 274 17.69 15.88 -0.66
N VAL A 275 18.09 15.51 -1.87
CA VAL A 275 17.15 15.36 -3.01
C VAL A 275 16.31 14.09 -2.88
N GLY A 276 16.89 13.00 -2.37
CA GLY A 276 16.26 11.69 -2.36
C GLY A 276 16.38 10.93 -3.69
N THR A 277 15.61 9.87 -3.84
CA THR A 277 15.65 8.94 -4.97
C THR A 277 14.70 9.39 -6.07
N LEU A 278 15.17 9.47 -7.32
CA LEU A 278 14.30 9.73 -8.48
C LEU A 278 13.32 8.56 -8.68
N VAL A 279 12.02 8.86 -8.72
CA VAL A 279 10.94 7.86 -8.85
C VAL A 279 10.04 8.06 -10.08
N GLY A 280 10.16 9.19 -10.78
CA GLY A 280 9.37 9.44 -11.98
C GLY A 280 9.57 10.83 -12.58
N TYR A 281 8.79 11.13 -13.62
CA TYR A 281 8.77 12.41 -14.32
C TYR A 281 7.33 12.79 -14.63
N GLY A 282 7.09 14.10 -14.78
CA GLY A 282 5.79 14.67 -15.16
C GLY A 282 5.08 15.41 -14.04
N GLY A 283 5.69 15.52 -12.85
CA GLY A 283 5.14 16.30 -11.74
C GLY A 283 4.01 15.61 -10.98
N SER A 284 3.54 16.29 -9.95
CA SER A 284 2.40 15.95 -9.09
C SER A 284 2.39 14.51 -8.59
N PRO A 285 3.40 14.10 -7.81
CA PRO A 285 3.46 12.74 -7.31
C PRO A 285 2.47 12.57 -6.16
N TYR A 286 1.95 11.36 -6.03
CA TYR A 286 1.18 10.97 -4.85
C TYR A 286 1.65 9.61 -4.36
N ILE A 287 2.05 9.53 -3.09
CA ILE A 287 2.43 8.28 -2.43
C ILE A 287 1.43 7.92 -1.33
N SER A 288 1.14 6.62 -1.20
CA SER A 288 0.34 6.05 -0.11
C SER A 288 0.88 4.67 0.28
N ALA A 289 0.36 4.10 1.36
CA ALA A 289 0.69 2.76 1.82
C ALA A 289 -0.54 1.86 1.77
N LEU A 290 -0.44 0.73 1.06
CA LEU A 290 -1.46 -0.30 1.03
C LEU A 290 -1.60 -0.97 2.40
N GLY A 291 -2.77 -1.55 2.69
CA GLY A 291 -3.03 -2.24 3.96
C GLY A 291 -2.10 -3.43 4.24
N ASP A 292 -1.37 -3.88 3.22
CA ASP A 292 -0.44 -5.00 3.26
C ASP A 292 1.04 -4.58 3.36
N GLY A 293 1.28 -3.29 3.63
CA GLY A 293 2.60 -2.67 3.87
C GLY A 293 3.33 -2.16 2.63
N ARG A 294 2.85 -2.49 1.41
CA ARG A 294 3.50 -2.02 0.18
C ARG A 294 3.22 -0.54 -0.06
N LEU A 295 4.21 0.16 -0.60
CA LEU A 295 4.02 1.53 -1.09
C LEU A 295 3.36 1.52 -2.48
N VAL A 296 2.49 2.50 -2.69
CA VAL A 296 1.87 2.78 -3.97
C VAL A 296 2.14 4.23 -4.34
N LEU A 297 2.55 4.48 -5.58
CA LEU A 297 2.99 5.78 -6.09
C LEU A 297 2.37 6.06 -7.47
N ASN A 298 2.04 7.31 -7.76
CA ASN A 298 1.84 7.76 -9.13
C ASN A 298 2.55 9.09 -9.39
N VAL A 299 2.60 9.48 -10.66
CA VAL A 299 3.02 10.81 -11.12
C VAL A 299 2.05 11.27 -12.22
N ALA A 300 1.79 12.57 -12.34
CA ALA A 300 0.77 13.09 -13.26
C ALA A 300 1.11 12.87 -14.74
N GLY A 301 2.39 12.78 -15.10
CA GLY A 301 2.80 12.52 -16.48
C GLY A 301 2.39 11.15 -17.03
N LYS A 302 1.83 10.28 -16.18
CA LYS A 302 1.65 8.87 -16.48
C LYS A 302 0.31 8.33 -15.99
N LYS A 303 -0.27 7.41 -16.77
CA LYS A 303 -1.52 6.75 -16.40
C LYS A 303 -1.27 5.69 -15.32
N GLU A 304 -0.15 4.98 -15.41
CA GLU A 304 0.15 3.89 -14.49
C GLU A 304 0.28 4.35 -13.02
N VAL A 305 0.03 3.40 -12.13
CA VAL A 305 0.32 3.45 -10.71
C VAL A 305 1.42 2.44 -10.43
N LEU A 306 2.46 2.83 -9.72
CA LEU A 306 3.59 1.99 -9.35
C LEU A 306 3.34 1.40 -7.97
N ILE A 307 3.46 0.09 -7.82
CA ILE A 307 3.41 -0.58 -6.51
C ILE A 307 4.79 -1.16 -6.21
N ASN A 308 5.33 -0.83 -5.05
CA ASN A 308 6.62 -1.35 -4.61
C ASN A 308 6.47 -2.81 -4.17
N SER A 309 7.42 -3.68 -4.55
CA SER A 309 7.40 -5.09 -4.15
C SER A 309 7.78 -5.31 -2.68
N SER A 310 8.46 -4.36 -2.05
CA SER A 310 8.76 -4.36 -0.61
C SER A 310 7.52 -3.97 0.19
N ARG A 311 7.29 -4.72 1.27
CA ARG A 311 6.22 -4.47 2.26
C ARG A 311 6.71 -3.66 3.46
N VAL A 312 8.00 -3.32 3.46
CA VAL A 312 8.68 -2.77 4.63
C VAL A 312 9.19 -1.37 4.35
N ASP A 313 9.67 -1.11 3.14
CA ASP A 313 10.26 0.15 2.73
C ASP A 313 10.15 0.37 1.21
N ALA A 314 10.87 1.37 0.69
CA ALA A 314 10.91 1.68 -0.75
C ALA A 314 12.01 0.93 -1.53
N SER A 315 12.68 -0.08 -0.93
CA SER A 315 13.83 -0.75 -1.55
C SER A 315 13.46 -1.79 -2.62
N GLY A 316 12.20 -2.20 -2.65
CA GLY A 316 11.70 -3.16 -3.64
C GLY A 316 11.56 -2.54 -5.03
N SER A 317 11.30 -3.41 -6.00
CA SER A 317 11.04 -3.01 -7.39
C SER A 317 9.70 -2.30 -7.50
N TRP A 318 9.66 -1.19 -8.22
CA TRP A 318 8.41 -0.48 -8.56
C TRP A 318 7.76 -1.13 -9.78
N VAL A 319 6.64 -1.79 -9.58
CA VAL A 319 5.91 -2.52 -10.61
C VAL A 319 4.73 -1.67 -11.11
N PRO A 320 4.62 -1.36 -12.41
CA PRO A 320 3.54 -0.54 -12.94
C PRO A 320 2.22 -1.31 -13.11
N TYR A 321 1.12 -0.67 -12.75
CA TYR A 321 -0.25 -1.14 -12.92
C TYR A 321 -1.09 -0.08 -13.62
N ASN A 322 -1.89 -0.48 -14.59
CA ASN A 322 -2.73 0.41 -15.38
C ASN A 322 -4.16 0.43 -14.83
N PRO A 323 -4.57 1.49 -14.11
CA PRO A 323 -5.97 1.67 -13.74
C PRO A 323 -6.82 2.03 -14.96
N LEU A 324 -8.15 1.97 -14.83
CA LEU A 324 -9.05 2.41 -15.90
C LEU A 324 -9.11 3.95 -16.03
N VAL A 325 -8.96 4.67 -14.91
CA VAL A 325 -8.82 6.13 -14.90
C VAL A 325 -7.51 6.59 -15.54
N ASP A 326 -7.54 7.69 -16.27
CA ASP A 326 -6.37 8.22 -17.00
C ASP A 326 -5.40 8.97 -16.07
N ALA A 327 -4.29 9.44 -16.64
CA ALA A 327 -3.39 10.38 -15.99
C ALA A 327 -4.11 11.69 -15.66
N GLY A 328 -3.65 12.40 -14.63
CA GLY A 328 -4.27 13.64 -14.20
C GLY A 328 -3.40 14.41 -13.21
N TYR A 329 -3.62 15.71 -13.16
CA TYR A 329 -2.94 16.58 -12.21
C TYR A 329 -3.37 16.24 -10.77
N ASN A 330 -2.39 16.13 -9.87
CA ASN A 330 -2.61 15.94 -8.43
C ASN A 330 -3.54 14.76 -8.06
N ARG A 331 -3.32 13.60 -8.70
CA ARG A 331 -4.18 12.41 -8.62
C ARG A 331 -3.90 11.59 -7.34
N GLN A 332 -4.81 11.59 -6.37
CA GLN A 332 -4.67 10.82 -5.13
C GLN A 332 -4.75 9.29 -5.36
N LEU A 333 -4.07 8.55 -4.47
CA LEU A 333 -4.17 7.09 -4.33
C LEU A 333 -4.74 6.76 -2.94
N LEU A 334 -5.97 6.24 -2.87
CA LEU A 334 -6.68 5.94 -1.63
C LEU A 334 -6.87 4.42 -1.45
N PRO A 335 -6.07 3.76 -0.59
CA PRO A 335 -6.30 2.37 -0.22
C PRO A 335 -7.59 2.24 0.61
N LEU A 336 -8.48 1.34 0.19
CA LEU A 336 -9.74 1.03 0.85
C LEU A 336 -9.61 -0.20 1.76
N SER A 337 -10.47 -0.31 2.76
CA SER A 337 -10.55 -1.45 3.69
C SER A 337 -10.82 -2.78 2.99
N ASN A 338 -11.49 -2.78 1.84
CA ASN A 338 -11.79 -3.97 1.06
C ASN A 338 -10.62 -4.44 0.15
N GLY A 339 -9.41 -3.92 0.39
CA GLY A 339 -8.20 -4.32 -0.36
C GLY A 339 -8.13 -3.74 -1.78
N ARG A 340 -9.01 -2.79 -2.14
CA ARG A 340 -8.95 -2.04 -3.39
C ARG A 340 -8.21 -0.72 -3.24
N LEU A 341 -7.77 -0.16 -4.35
CA LEU A 341 -7.19 1.16 -4.45
C LEU A 341 -8.14 2.05 -5.24
N PHE A 342 -8.76 3.01 -4.57
CA PHE A 342 -9.60 4.03 -5.19
C PHE A 342 -8.74 5.19 -5.70
N ILE A 343 -9.05 5.65 -6.91
CA ILE A 343 -8.26 6.66 -7.63
C ILE A 343 -9.22 7.70 -8.21
N PRO A 344 -9.44 8.83 -7.52
CA PRO A 344 -10.14 9.97 -8.10
C PRO A 344 -9.20 10.73 -9.03
N GLN A 345 -9.72 11.22 -10.15
CA GLN A 345 -8.94 11.88 -11.18
C GLN A 345 -9.73 13.03 -11.83
N ALA A 346 -9.06 14.15 -12.02
CA ALA A 346 -9.44 15.20 -12.96
C ALA A 346 -8.30 15.41 -13.95
N GLY A 347 -8.55 16.14 -15.03
CA GLY A 347 -7.57 16.36 -16.10
C GLY A 347 -6.40 17.27 -15.69
N PHE A 348 -6.07 18.23 -16.54
CA PHE A 348 -4.94 19.16 -16.35
C PHE A 348 -5.43 20.62 -16.41
N PHE A 349 -4.55 21.61 -16.34
CA PHE A 349 -4.94 23.03 -16.30
C PHE A 349 -5.68 23.57 -17.54
N SER A 350 -5.89 22.77 -18.59
CA SER A 350 -6.62 23.16 -19.79
C SER A 350 -7.99 22.50 -19.90
N GLY A 351 -8.96 23.22 -20.45
CA GLY A 351 -10.29 22.71 -20.75
C GLY A 351 -11.27 22.81 -19.59
N LYS A 352 -12.29 21.94 -19.59
CA LYS A 352 -13.29 21.82 -18.52
C LYS A 352 -13.30 20.39 -18.06
N ASN A 353 -12.50 20.10 -17.05
CA ASN A 353 -12.31 18.75 -16.58
C ASN A 353 -13.53 18.29 -15.79
N THR A 354 -13.99 17.10 -16.13
CA THR A 354 -14.88 16.28 -15.31
C THR A 354 -14.07 15.61 -14.21
N VAL A 355 -14.63 15.51 -13.00
CA VAL A 355 -14.07 14.63 -11.96
C VAL A 355 -14.54 13.21 -12.26
N LYS A 356 -13.59 12.36 -12.58
CA LYS A 356 -13.78 10.92 -12.77
C LYS A 356 -13.17 10.17 -11.59
N TYR A 357 -13.54 8.91 -11.46
CA TYR A 357 -12.90 8.03 -10.51
C TYR A 357 -13.01 6.59 -10.98
N GLY A 358 -12.19 5.74 -10.41
CA GLY A 358 -12.28 4.30 -10.53
C GLY A 358 -11.54 3.66 -9.38
N ASP A 359 -11.64 2.36 -9.29
CA ASP A 359 -10.81 1.59 -8.39
C ASP A 359 -10.00 0.55 -9.17
N MET A 360 -9.06 -0.06 -8.47
CA MET A 360 -8.38 -1.25 -8.94
C MET A 360 -8.11 -2.19 -7.78
N SER A 361 -8.11 -3.47 -8.10
CA SER A 361 -7.56 -4.48 -7.20
C SER A 361 -6.05 -4.29 -7.02
N VAL A 362 -5.60 -4.39 -5.77
CA VAL A 362 -4.18 -4.27 -5.42
C VAL A 362 -3.69 -5.43 -4.54
N GLY A 363 -4.47 -6.51 -4.37
CA GLY A 363 -4.23 -7.57 -3.37
C GLY A 363 -4.61 -9.01 -3.79
N TYR A 364 -4.73 -9.89 -2.79
CA TYR A 364 -5.11 -11.31 -2.92
C TYR A 364 -6.63 -11.50 -2.99
N TYR A 365 -7.07 -12.66 -3.45
CA TYR A 365 -8.48 -13.06 -3.58
C TYR A 365 -8.73 -14.41 -2.93
N LYS A 366 -9.93 -14.61 -2.38
CA LYS A 366 -10.51 -15.96 -2.33
C LYS A 366 -11.21 -16.23 -3.65
N LEU A 367 -10.99 -17.42 -4.20
CA LEU A 367 -11.72 -17.89 -5.36
C LEU A 367 -12.84 -18.80 -4.84
N ILE A 368 -14.08 -18.34 -4.86
CA ILE A 368 -15.24 -19.05 -4.32
C ILE A 368 -15.96 -19.79 -5.45
N ASN A 369 -16.10 -21.10 -5.35
CA ASN A 369 -16.85 -21.87 -6.32
C ASN A 369 -18.35 -21.58 -6.20
N VAL A 370 -18.99 -21.26 -7.33
CA VAL A 370 -20.39 -20.81 -7.35
C VAL A 370 -21.36 -21.93 -6.95
N LYS A 371 -21.06 -23.20 -7.27
CA LYS A 371 -21.94 -24.31 -6.91
C LYS A 371 -21.93 -24.61 -5.41
N SER A 372 -20.76 -24.56 -4.79
CA SER A 372 -20.58 -25.05 -3.41
C SER A 372 -20.47 -23.93 -2.36
N GLY A 373 -20.18 -22.69 -2.78
CA GLY A 373 -19.86 -21.57 -1.89
C GLY A 373 -18.51 -21.71 -1.17
N LYS A 374 -17.69 -22.69 -1.56
CA LYS A 374 -16.40 -23.02 -0.93
C LYS A 374 -15.23 -22.37 -1.66
N ALA A 375 -14.18 -22.05 -0.90
CA ALA A 375 -12.98 -21.42 -1.43
C ALA A 375 -12.03 -22.46 -2.04
N LEU A 376 -11.35 -22.08 -3.13
CA LEU A 376 -10.13 -22.74 -3.58
C LEU A 376 -9.08 -22.65 -2.47
N GLY A 377 -8.58 -23.80 -2.04
CA GLY A 377 -7.52 -23.91 -1.05
C GLY A 377 -6.53 -25.02 -1.42
N VAL A 378 -5.58 -25.24 -0.53
CA VAL A 378 -4.61 -26.32 -0.67
C VAL A 378 -4.95 -27.39 0.37
N LEU A 379 -4.95 -28.67 -0.02
CA LEU A 379 -5.27 -29.76 0.90
C LEU A 379 -4.36 -29.67 2.14
N GLU A 380 -4.98 -29.64 3.32
CA GLU A 380 -4.32 -29.48 4.63
C GLU A 380 -3.45 -28.19 4.75
N GLY A 381 -3.65 -27.24 3.84
CA GLY A 381 -2.84 -26.03 3.72
C GLY A 381 -1.36 -26.32 3.44
N GLY A 382 -1.06 -27.40 2.71
CA GLY A 382 0.30 -27.78 2.34
C GLY A 382 1.03 -26.72 1.51
N THR A 383 2.36 -26.74 1.53
CA THR A 383 3.23 -25.74 0.85
C THR A 383 4.23 -26.36 -0.14
N ALA A 384 4.22 -27.69 -0.27
CA ALA A 384 5.15 -28.44 -1.12
C ALA A 384 4.63 -28.56 -2.56
N ASN A 385 5.55 -28.86 -3.49
CA ASN A 385 5.18 -29.17 -4.87
C ASN A 385 4.33 -30.45 -4.91
N GLY A 386 3.29 -30.42 -5.73
CA GLY A 386 2.36 -31.52 -5.89
C GLY A 386 1.26 -31.57 -4.84
N ASN A 387 1.22 -30.65 -3.86
CA ASN A 387 0.06 -30.57 -2.97
C ASN A 387 -1.21 -30.31 -3.77
N HIS A 388 -2.27 -31.07 -3.48
CA HIS A 388 -3.51 -30.99 -4.23
C HIS A 388 -4.26 -29.70 -3.92
N LEU A 389 -4.83 -29.10 -4.96
CA LEU A 389 -5.82 -28.04 -4.79
C LEU A 389 -7.19 -28.67 -4.56
N VAL A 390 -7.90 -28.15 -3.56
CA VAL A 390 -9.22 -28.63 -3.14
C VAL A 390 -10.13 -27.45 -2.91
N GLN A 391 -11.44 -27.70 -2.80
CA GLN A 391 -12.33 -26.72 -2.19
C GLN A 391 -12.47 -26.95 -0.69
N TRP A 392 -12.63 -25.87 0.07
CA TRP A 392 -12.86 -25.94 1.50
C TRP A 392 -13.75 -24.79 1.99
N SER A 393 -14.28 -24.88 3.20
CA SER A 393 -15.08 -23.82 3.81
C SER A 393 -14.37 -22.46 3.73
N SER A 394 -15.09 -21.46 3.22
CA SER A 394 -14.59 -20.12 2.90
C SER A 394 -14.54 -19.17 4.11
N GLY A 395 -15.12 -19.58 5.25
CA GLY A 395 -15.12 -18.81 6.49
C GLY A 395 -13.79 -18.81 7.25
N THR A 396 -12.79 -19.57 6.80
CA THR A 396 -11.46 -19.56 7.42
C THR A 396 -10.59 -18.46 6.81
N ASN A 397 -9.80 -17.75 7.62
CA ASN A 397 -8.82 -16.78 7.12
C ASN A 397 -7.45 -17.44 6.89
N SER A 398 -7.45 -18.72 6.52
CA SER A 398 -6.21 -19.45 6.28
C SER A 398 -5.55 -18.96 4.99
N LEU A 399 -4.27 -18.62 5.06
CA LEU A 399 -3.50 -18.08 3.93
C LEU A 399 -3.47 -19.01 2.71
N ASP A 400 -3.72 -20.32 2.86
CA ASP A 400 -3.76 -21.24 1.71
C ASP A 400 -4.99 -21.04 0.81
N GLN A 401 -6.00 -20.31 1.28
CA GLN A 401 -7.21 -20.00 0.53
C GLN A 401 -7.14 -18.66 -0.20
N TYR A 402 -6.04 -17.93 -0.07
CA TYR A 402 -5.86 -16.63 -0.70
C TYR A 402 -4.88 -16.72 -1.85
N TRP A 403 -5.23 -16.04 -2.95
CA TRP A 403 -4.56 -16.19 -4.23
C TRP A 403 -4.35 -14.83 -4.89
N LEU A 404 -3.12 -14.54 -5.28
CA LEU A 404 -2.81 -13.42 -6.13
C LEU A 404 -2.98 -13.88 -7.58
N ILE A 405 -3.87 -13.24 -8.32
CA ILE A 405 -3.99 -13.45 -9.76
C ILE A 405 -2.91 -12.61 -10.43
N SER A 406 -1.86 -13.27 -10.90
CA SER A 406 -0.70 -12.64 -11.50
C SER A 406 -1.10 -11.88 -12.75
N THR A 407 -0.48 -10.72 -12.94
CA THR A 407 -0.65 -9.90 -14.13
C THR A 407 0.52 -10.12 -15.09
N ALA A 408 0.34 -9.72 -16.36
CA ALA A 408 1.21 -10.02 -17.50
C ALA A 408 2.72 -9.77 -17.28
N GLU A 409 3.12 -8.93 -16.32
CA GLU A 409 4.53 -8.59 -16.08
C GLU A 409 5.04 -8.95 -14.66
N SER A 410 4.35 -9.84 -13.93
CA SER A 410 4.80 -10.35 -12.62
C SER A 410 6.05 -11.26 -12.68
N GLY A 411 6.57 -11.56 -13.88
CA GLY A 411 7.53 -12.64 -14.14
C GLY A 411 6.88 -14.03 -14.27
N TYR A 412 5.59 -14.14 -13.93
CA TYR A 412 4.77 -15.35 -13.91
C TYR A 412 3.73 -15.37 -15.06
N ALA A 413 3.90 -14.57 -16.12
CA ALA A 413 2.84 -14.32 -17.12
C ALA A 413 3.30 -13.84 -18.53
N PRO A 414 4.38 -14.36 -19.12
CA PRO A 414 4.72 -14.01 -20.49
C PRO A 414 3.63 -14.55 -21.44
N ASN A 415 3.12 -13.68 -22.32
CA ASN A 415 2.16 -13.96 -23.41
C ASN A 415 0.66 -13.78 -23.12
N GLY A 416 0.28 -12.99 -22.10
CA GLY A 416 -1.13 -12.57 -21.90
C GLY A 416 -2.00 -13.51 -21.05
N TYR A 417 -1.40 -14.57 -20.51
CA TYR A 417 -2.02 -15.49 -19.55
C TYR A 417 -1.69 -15.09 -18.11
N LYS A 418 -2.42 -15.61 -17.13
CA LYS A 418 -2.34 -15.30 -15.69
C LYS A 418 -1.78 -16.52 -14.93
N SER A 419 -0.99 -16.30 -13.90
CA SER A 419 -0.69 -17.31 -12.87
C SER A 419 -1.56 -17.07 -11.64
N ILE A 420 -1.86 -18.13 -10.89
CA ILE A 420 -2.66 -18.05 -9.67
C ILE A 420 -1.75 -18.41 -8.50
N VAL A 421 -1.23 -17.41 -7.81
CA VAL A 421 -0.16 -17.54 -6.80
C VAL A 421 -0.76 -17.64 -5.41
N ASN A 422 -0.45 -18.70 -4.68
CA ASN A 422 -0.96 -18.94 -3.34
C ASN A 422 -0.29 -18.03 -2.30
N ALA A 423 -1.07 -17.42 -1.40
CA ALA A 423 -0.54 -16.50 -0.38
C ALA A 423 0.31 -17.18 0.69
N LYS A 424 0.00 -18.43 1.06
CA LYS A 424 0.74 -19.18 2.10
C LYS A 424 2.09 -19.67 1.61
N SER A 425 2.13 -20.21 0.38
CA SER A 425 3.30 -20.93 -0.13
C SER A 425 4.15 -20.14 -1.13
N GLY A 426 3.58 -19.08 -1.74
CA GLY A 426 4.20 -18.35 -2.85
C GLY A 426 4.30 -19.13 -4.16
N LYS A 427 3.76 -20.36 -4.21
CA LYS A 427 3.73 -21.23 -5.39
C LYS A 427 2.48 -20.99 -6.23
N VAL A 428 2.45 -21.52 -7.45
CA VAL A 428 1.34 -21.35 -8.39
C VAL A 428 0.45 -22.58 -8.49
N ALA A 429 -0.82 -22.35 -8.83
CA ALA A 429 -1.71 -23.39 -9.31
C ALA A 429 -1.29 -23.83 -10.72
N GLY A 430 -1.10 -25.14 -10.90
CA GLY A 430 -0.86 -25.78 -12.18
C GLY A 430 -1.62 -27.10 -12.30
N ILE A 431 -1.49 -27.77 -13.45
CA ILE A 431 -2.07 -29.10 -13.66
C ILE A 431 -0.97 -30.15 -13.48
N LEU A 432 -1.27 -31.18 -12.69
CA LEU A 432 -0.31 -32.23 -12.36
C LEU A 432 0.31 -32.83 -13.63
N GLU A 433 1.65 -32.86 -13.65
CA GLU A 433 2.47 -33.35 -14.76
C GLU A 433 2.21 -32.65 -16.12
N GLY A 434 1.58 -31.47 -16.10
CA GLY A 434 1.18 -30.77 -17.32
C GLY A 434 0.18 -31.57 -18.17
N SER A 435 -0.64 -32.44 -17.58
CA SER A 435 -1.59 -33.25 -18.33
C SER A 435 -2.62 -32.39 -19.09
N THR A 436 -3.04 -32.84 -20.27
CA THR A 436 -4.18 -32.26 -21.03
C THR A 436 -5.44 -33.12 -20.95
N THR A 437 -5.44 -34.20 -20.16
CA THR A 437 -6.60 -35.10 -20.01
C THR A 437 -7.64 -34.48 -19.09
N GLU A 438 -8.91 -34.65 -19.44
CA GLU A 438 -10.04 -34.30 -18.58
C GLU A 438 -9.97 -35.07 -17.25
N GLY A 439 -10.23 -34.37 -16.15
CA GLY A 439 -10.10 -34.92 -14.80
C GLY A 439 -8.70 -34.83 -14.20
N ALA A 440 -7.70 -34.31 -14.91
CA ALA A 440 -6.37 -34.11 -14.35
C ALA A 440 -6.42 -33.13 -13.16
N LYS A 441 -5.67 -33.46 -12.11
CA LYS A 441 -5.71 -32.76 -10.83
C LYS A 441 -4.98 -31.42 -10.92
N ALA A 442 -5.58 -30.39 -10.33
CA ALA A 442 -4.89 -29.15 -10.06
C ALA A 442 -4.03 -29.29 -8.80
N VAL A 443 -2.79 -28.79 -8.87
CA VAL A 443 -1.80 -28.89 -7.79
C VAL A 443 -1.06 -27.58 -7.60
N LEU A 444 -0.42 -27.45 -6.45
CA LEU A 444 0.52 -26.40 -6.13
C LEU A 444 1.92 -26.76 -6.66
N TRP A 445 2.59 -25.84 -7.34
CA TRP A 445 3.95 -26.08 -7.86
C TRP A 445 4.80 -24.81 -7.87
N THR A 446 6.12 -24.96 -7.73
CA THR A 446 7.07 -23.88 -7.96
C THR A 446 6.89 -23.34 -9.37
N ASP A 447 6.72 -22.03 -9.52
CA ASP A 447 6.57 -21.45 -10.85
C ASP A 447 7.81 -21.73 -11.70
N ASN A 448 7.56 -22.36 -12.84
CA ASN A 448 8.53 -22.64 -13.87
C ASN A 448 8.08 -22.11 -15.23
N ASN A 449 7.00 -21.31 -15.23
CA ASN A 449 6.43 -20.65 -16.38
C ASN A 449 5.93 -21.60 -17.50
N SER A 450 5.59 -22.84 -17.14
CA SER A 450 5.00 -23.79 -18.09
C SER A 450 3.54 -23.45 -18.42
N ASP A 451 3.09 -23.88 -19.60
CA ASP A 451 1.73 -23.58 -20.08
C ASP A 451 0.64 -24.17 -19.16
N ASP A 452 0.93 -25.24 -18.40
CA ASP A 452 -0.02 -25.84 -17.45
C ASP A 452 -0.23 -25.00 -16.17
N GLN A 453 0.65 -24.03 -15.91
CA GLN A 453 0.55 -23.10 -14.79
C GLN A 453 -0.10 -21.76 -15.18
N GLN A 454 -0.47 -21.64 -16.45
CA GLN A 454 -0.96 -20.40 -17.03
C GLN A 454 -2.45 -20.49 -17.37
N TRP A 455 -3.18 -19.42 -17.09
CA TRP A 455 -4.64 -19.39 -17.04
C TRP A 455 -5.23 -18.16 -17.73
N THR A 456 -6.43 -18.29 -18.27
CA THR A 456 -7.27 -17.17 -18.73
C THR A 456 -8.50 -17.08 -17.84
N LEU A 457 -8.84 -15.88 -17.35
CA LEU A 457 -10.12 -15.64 -16.70
C LEU A 457 -11.14 -15.15 -17.74
N GLN A 458 -12.11 -15.99 -18.08
CA GLN A 458 -13.19 -15.65 -19.01
C GLN A 458 -14.44 -15.28 -18.22
N ALA A 459 -14.97 -14.07 -18.45
CA ALA A 459 -16.17 -13.60 -17.75
C ALA A 459 -17.42 -14.41 -18.15
N SER A 460 -18.25 -14.75 -17.16
CA SER A 460 -19.55 -15.42 -17.33
C SER A 460 -20.54 -14.84 -16.32
N GLY A 461 -21.27 -13.79 -16.74
CA GLY A 461 -22.07 -12.98 -15.83
C GLY A 461 -21.20 -12.27 -14.80
N ASN A 462 -21.51 -12.43 -13.51
CA ASN A 462 -20.73 -11.88 -12.39
C ASN A 462 -19.54 -12.76 -11.96
N TYR A 463 -19.33 -13.90 -12.64
CA TYR A 463 -18.34 -14.90 -12.27
C TYR A 463 -17.31 -15.11 -13.38
N TYR A 464 -16.31 -15.95 -13.11
CA TYR A 464 -15.24 -16.27 -14.04
C TYR A 464 -15.11 -17.78 -14.26
N LYS A 465 -14.87 -18.16 -15.52
CA LYS A 465 -14.27 -19.44 -15.86
C LYS A 465 -12.75 -19.28 -15.86
N ILE A 466 -12.03 -20.19 -15.23
CA ILE A 466 -10.57 -20.18 -15.17
C ILE A 466 -10.07 -21.25 -16.13
N VAL A 467 -9.53 -20.85 -17.28
CA VAL A 467 -9.21 -21.74 -18.41
C VAL A 467 -7.71 -21.94 -18.51
N ASN A 468 -7.26 -23.19 -18.45
CA ASN A 468 -5.85 -23.52 -18.57
C ASN A 468 -5.34 -23.23 -20.00
N ARG A 469 -4.16 -22.63 -20.12
CA ARG A 469 -3.54 -22.32 -21.42
C ARG A 469 -3.18 -23.59 -22.18
N TYR A 470 -2.62 -24.59 -21.51
CA TYR A 470 -2.09 -25.78 -22.18
C TYR A 470 -3.19 -26.67 -22.74
N SER A 471 -4.24 -26.93 -21.94
CA SER A 471 -5.31 -27.85 -22.32
C SER A 471 -6.54 -27.17 -22.92
N GLY A 472 -6.73 -25.86 -22.68
CA GLY A 472 -7.97 -25.14 -23.00
C GLY A 472 -9.16 -25.51 -22.12
N GLN A 473 -8.95 -26.34 -21.09
CA GLN A 473 -10.01 -26.81 -20.19
C GLN A 473 -10.22 -25.88 -19.00
N THR A 474 -11.41 -25.95 -18.40
CA THR A 474 -11.80 -25.12 -17.24
C THR A 474 -11.39 -25.77 -15.92
N LEU A 475 -10.94 -24.96 -14.96
CA LEU A 475 -10.75 -25.34 -13.58
C LEU A 475 -12.13 -25.47 -12.90
N GLY A 476 -12.41 -26.63 -12.32
CA GLY A 476 -13.67 -26.88 -11.63
C GLY A 476 -13.55 -27.95 -10.55
N ILE A 477 -14.66 -28.23 -9.89
CA ILE A 477 -14.71 -29.22 -8.81
C ILE A 477 -15.03 -30.59 -9.40
N ALA A 478 -14.26 -31.61 -9.02
CA ALA A 478 -14.48 -32.98 -9.48
C ALA A 478 -15.92 -33.43 -9.21
N GLN A 479 -16.59 -33.88 -10.27
CA GLN A 479 -18.00 -34.32 -10.26
C GLN A 479 -18.98 -33.23 -9.75
N GLY A 480 -18.54 -31.97 -9.73
CA GLY A 480 -19.28 -30.86 -9.14
C GLY A 480 -19.69 -31.11 -7.68
N SER A 481 -18.83 -31.79 -6.91
CA SER A 481 -19.05 -32.05 -5.49
C SER A 481 -19.21 -30.75 -4.70
N THR A 482 -19.99 -30.79 -3.62
CA THR A 482 -20.13 -29.69 -2.65
C THR A 482 -19.40 -29.98 -1.34
N GLU A 483 -18.73 -31.12 -1.23
CA GLU A 483 -18.03 -31.55 -0.02
C GLU A 483 -16.70 -30.82 0.17
N GLU A 484 -16.29 -30.67 1.43
CA GLU A 484 -14.94 -30.19 1.76
C GLU A 484 -13.88 -31.21 1.34
N GLY A 485 -12.74 -30.70 0.88
CA GLY A 485 -11.65 -31.55 0.39
C GLY A 485 -11.89 -32.11 -1.00
N ALA A 486 -13.01 -31.79 -1.65
CA ALA A 486 -13.24 -32.21 -3.02
C ALA A 486 -12.14 -31.65 -3.93
N GLN A 487 -11.59 -32.54 -4.75
CA GLN A 487 -10.47 -32.27 -5.64
C GLN A 487 -10.85 -31.22 -6.69
N VAL A 488 -9.98 -30.23 -6.88
CA VAL A 488 -10.03 -29.34 -8.02
C VAL A 488 -9.31 -29.99 -9.19
N ILE A 489 -9.96 -29.97 -10.36
CA ILE A 489 -9.49 -30.61 -11.59
C ILE A 489 -9.63 -29.65 -12.78
N GLN A 490 -8.97 -29.97 -13.89
CA GLN A 490 -9.39 -29.44 -15.19
C GLN A 490 -10.45 -30.34 -15.83
N GLN A 491 -11.42 -29.74 -16.51
CA GLN A 491 -12.48 -30.46 -17.23
C GLN A 491 -13.05 -29.63 -18.38
N ALA A 492 -13.69 -30.30 -19.34
CA ALA A 492 -14.30 -29.65 -20.48
C ALA A 492 -15.38 -28.64 -20.01
N ASP A 493 -15.46 -27.49 -20.67
CA ASP A 493 -16.44 -26.46 -20.34
C ASP A 493 -17.86 -26.98 -20.62
N ALA A 494 -18.61 -27.26 -19.54
CA ALA A 494 -20.00 -27.68 -19.57
C ALA A 494 -20.96 -26.52 -19.26
N GLY A 495 -20.44 -25.32 -18.98
CA GLY A 495 -21.22 -24.17 -18.52
C GLY A 495 -21.86 -24.36 -17.14
N SER A 496 -21.42 -25.35 -16.36
CA SER A 496 -21.98 -25.66 -15.04
C SER A 496 -21.41 -24.75 -13.95
N THR A 497 -22.17 -24.57 -12.87
CA THR A 497 -21.77 -23.68 -11.76
C THR A 497 -20.57 -24.19 -10.97
N ASP A 498 -20.20 -25.47 -11.06
CA ASP A 498 -18.96 -25.99 -10.46
C ASP A 498 -17.69 -25.59 -11.22
N GLN A 499 -17.84 -24.99 -12.41
CA GLN A 499 -16.76 -24.43 -13.23
C GLN A 499 -16.70 -22.90 -13.16
N LEU A 500 -17.58 -22.28 -12.36
CA LEU A 500 -17.64 -20.84 -12.16
C LEU A 500 -17.06 -20.46 -10.80
N TRP A 501 -16.25 -19.41 -10.81
CA TRP A 501 -15.57 -18.89 -9.64
C TRP A 501 -15.87 -17.41 -9.45
N GLU A 502 -16.25 -17.04 -8.24
CA GLU A 502 -16.30 -15.67 -7.77
C GLU A 502 -14.93 -15.27 -7.21
N LEU A 503 -14.42 -14.11 -7.61
CA LEU A 503 -13.18 -13.55 -7.07
C LEU A 503 -13.55 -12.56 -5.98
N VAL A 504 -13.41 -12.99 -4.72
CA VAL A 504 -13.70 -12.17 -3.54
C VAL A 504 -12.39 -11.53 -3.05
N PRO A 505 -12.22 -10.20 -3.14
CA PRO A 505 -11.00 -9.53 -2.68
C PRO A 505 -10.73 -9.77 -1.19
N ASP A 506 -9.46 -9.83 -0.80
CA ASP A 506 -9.08 -9.84 0.61
C ASP A 506 -9.38 -8.48 1.27
N GLU A 507 -10.30 -8.47 2.23
CA GLU A 507 -10.68 -7.29 3.03
C GLU A 507 -9.70 -6.99 4.18
N GLY A 508 -8.40 -7.23 3.97
CA GLY A 508 -7.36 -6.98 4.96
C GLY A 508 -7.13 -8.09 6.00
N HIS A 509 -7.48 -9.34 5.68
CA HIS A 509 -7.25 -10.49 6.56
C HIS A 509 -5.81 -11.01 6.48
N ILE A 510 -5.09 -10.72 5.39
CA ILE A 510 -3.65 -10.96 5.32
C ILE A 510 -2.92 -9.80 6.00
N MET A 511 -2.84 -9.86 7.34
CA MET A 511 -1.90 -9.10 8.16
C MET A 511 -0.90 -10.08 8.76
N VAL A 512 0.34 -10.11 8.27
CA VAL A 512 1.38 -10.96 8.87
C VAL A 512 2.09 -10.18 9.97
N ASP A 513 1.59 -10.31 11.20
CA ASP A 513 2.33 -9.91 12.40
C ASP A 513 3.68 -10.66 12.41
N SER A 514 4.79 -9.93 12.45
CA SER A 514 6.11 -10.50 12.69
C SER A 514 6.57 -10.19 14.11
N TYR A 515 7.42 -11.06 14.65
CA TYR A 515 7.88 -10.99 16.03
C TYR A 515 9.41 -10.93 16.07
N ARG A 516 9.93 -10.18 17.04
CA ARG A 516 11.30 -10.37 17.53
C ARG A 516 11.27 -11.30 18.73
N MET A 517 12.15 -12.29 18.74
CA MET A 517 12.35 -13.20 19.85
C MET A 517 13.50 -12.66 20.70
N VAL A 518 13.19 -12.02 21.83
CA VAL A 518 14.18 -11.43 22.73
C VAL A 518 14.57 -12.46 23.79
N ASN A 519 15.84 -12.82 23.88
CA ASN A 519 16.35 -13.69 24.92
C ASN A 519 16.30 -12.99 26.28
N VAL A 520 15.73 -13.63 27.29
CA VAL A 520 15.52 -13.03 28.62
C VAL A 520 16.85 -12.78 29.35
N ASN A 521 17.88 -13.60 29.14
CA ASN A 521 19.18 -13.43 29.79
C ASN A 521 19.98 -12.26 29.21
N SER A 522 20.04 -12.13 27.89
CA SER A 522 20.95 -11.18 27.23
C SER A 522 20.27 -9.90 26.73
N GLY A 523 18.94 -9.88 26.63
CA GLY A 523 18.17 -8.82 25.97
C GLY A 523 18.38 -8.74 24.45
N LYS A 524 19.13 -9.67 23.86
CA LYS A 524 19.41 -9.76 22.42
C LYS A 524 18.36 -10.57 21.70
N VAL A 525 18.29 -10.44 20.37
CA VAL A 525 17.28 -11.11 19.56
C VAL A 525 17.84 -12.26 18.75
N LEU A 526 17.00 -13.27 18.52
CA LEU A 526 17.25 -14.34 17.56
C LEU A 526 17.36 -13.76 16.15
N GLY A 527 18.46 -14.03 15.45
CA GLY A 527 18.64 -13.69 14.05
C GLY A 527 19.44 -14.72 13.27
N ILE A 528 19.64 -14.46 11.98
CA ILE A 528 20.48 -15.29 11.10
C ILE A 528 21.80 -14.59 10.85
N TYR A 529 22.91 -15.29 11.08
CA TYR A 529 24.26 -14.74 10.98
C TYR A 529 24.48 -14.09 9.60
N GLN A 530 24.86 -12.81 9.63
CA GLN A 530 25.06 -11.95 8.46
C GLN A 530 23.84 -11.86 7.52
N GLY A 531 22.63 -12.13 8.00
CA GLY A 531 21.41 -12.11 7.18
C GLY A 531 21.45 -13.09 6.01
N SER A 532 22.18 -14.20 6.13
CA SER A 532 22.31 -15.20 5.07
C SER A 532 20.95 -15.59 4.47
N MET A 533 20.92 -15.80 3.15
CA MET A 533 19.75 -16.28 2.41
C MET A 533 19.85 -17.77 2.06
N ALA A 534 20.98 -18.40 2.35
CA ALA A 534 21.25 -19.80 2.00
C ALA A 534 20.63 -20.78 3.00
N ASP A 535 20.37 -22.00 2.53
CA ASP A 535 20.07 -23.14 3.40
C ASP A 535 21.30 -23.43 4.28
N GLY A 536 21.07 -23.70 5.57
CA GLY A 536 22.14 -23.88 6.56
C GLY A 536 22.69 -22.58 7.15
N GLY A 537 22.09 -21.42 6.85
CA GLY A 537 22.42 -20.16 7.52
C GLY A 537 22.27 -20.29 9.04
N LYS A 538 23.32 -19.96 9.81
CA LYS A 538 23.36 -20.17 11.26
C LYS A 538 22.46 -19.20 12.01
N ALA A 539 21.67 -19.70 12.96
CA ALA A 539 20.97 -18.87 13.92
C ALA A 539 21.90 -18.42 15.05
N VAL A 540 21.89 -17.12 15.34
CA VAL A 540 22.70 -16.47 16.37
C VAL A 540 21.84 -15.51 17.17
N GLN A 541 22.29 -15.09 18.35
CA GLN A 541 21.75 -13.88 18.96
C GLN A 541 22.52 -12.65 18.49
N TRP A 542 21.83 -11.52 18.37
CA TRP A 542 22.44 -10.24 18.06
C TRP A 542 21.72 -9.08 18.76
N THR A 543 22.39 -7.95 18.92
CA THR A 543 21.72 -6.74 19.39
C THR A 543 20.58 -6.38 18.44
N SER A 544 19.41 -6.04 19.00
CA SER A 544 18.22 -5.80 18.20
C SER A 544 18.41 -4.61 17.26
N GLY A 545 18.29 -4.86 15.96
CA GLY A 545 18.16 -3.84 14.94
C GLY A 545 16.72 -3.84 14.43
N ILE A 546 16.01 -2.72 14.61
CA ILE A 546 14.58 -2.59 14.21
C ILE A 546 14.40 -2.80 12.69
N SER A 547 15.43 -2.55 11.88
CA SER A 547 15.45 -2.76 10.42
C SER A 547 16.12 -4.07 9.96
N SER A 548 16.46 -4.98 10.87
CA SER A 548 17.18 -6.22 10.56
C SER A 548 16.19 -7.36 10.30
N HIS A 549 15.75 -7.52 9.05
CA HIS A 549 14.75 -8.54 8.65
C HIS A 549 15.17 -9.98 9.02
N ASP A 550 16.48 -10.23 9.13
CA ASP A 550 17.05 -11.50 9.57
C ASP A 550 16.79 -11.79 11.06
N GLN A 551 16.35 -10.80 11.84
CA GLN A 551 15.99 -10.91 13.26
C GLN A 551 14.48 -10.97 13.50
N ASN A 552 13.69 -10.83 12.44
CA ASN A 552 12.24 -10.84 12.48
C ASN A 552 11.72 -12.20 12.01
N TRP A 553 10.71 -12.70 12.72
CA TRP A 553 10.18 -14.04 12.53
C TRP A 553 8.67 -14.00 12.43
N PHE A 554 8.11 -14.60 11.38
CA PHE A 554 6.70 -14.97 11.40
C PHE A 554 6.52 -16.19 12.28
N VAL A 555 5.46 -16.17 13.07
CA VAL A 555 5.03 -17.28 13.91
C VAL A 555 3.85 -17.93 13.18
N VAL A 556 4.13 -19.00 12.43
CA VAL A 556 3.14 -19.65 11.56
C VAL A 556 2.67 -20.95 12.19
N SER A 557 1.40 -21.01 12.58
CA SER A 557 0.81 -22.26 13.12
C SER A 557 0.73 -23.34 12.04
N THR A 558 1.06 -24.59 12.40
CA THR A 558 0.82 -25.78 11.58
C THR A 558 -0.55 -26.37 11.92
N ALA A 559 -1.13 -27.15 10.99
CA ALA A 559 -2.47 -27.72 11.16
C ALA A 559 -2.58 -28.70 12.36
N ASP A 560 -1.45 -29.26 12.80
CA ASP A 560 -1.35 -30.22 13.89
C ASP A 560 -0.88 -29.60 15.23
N GLY A 561 -1.02 -28.28 15.37
CA GLY A 561 -0.84 -27.57 16.65
C GLY A 561 0.58 -27.17 16.99
N TYR A 562 1.54 -27.38 16.08
CA TYR A 562 2.90 -26.86 16.20
C TYR A 562 3.02 -25.49 15.50
N THR A 563 4.22 -24.96 15.46
CA THR A 563 4.52 -23.65 14.88
C THR A 563 5.84 -23.69 14.12
N LYS A 564 5.90 -23.00 12.98
CA LYS A 564 7.12 -22.70 12.26
C LYS A 564 7.54 -21.27 12.57
N LEU A 565 8.81 -21.08 12.87
CA LEU A 565 9.42 -19.76 12.97
C LEU A 565 10.05 -19.45 11.62
N VAL A 566 9.42 -18.58 10.84
CA VAL A 566 9.84 -18.27 9.47
C VAL A 566 10.57 -16.94 9.46
N ASN A 567 11.82 -16.94 9.02
CA ASN A 567 12.61 -15.73 8.96
C ASN A 567 12.02 -14.76 7.92
N THR A 568 11.81 -13.49 8.28
CA THR A 568 11.16 -12.54 7.35
C THR A 568 12.06 -12.08 6.21
N ASN A 569 13.39 -12.20 6.35
CA ASN A 569 14.33 -11.90 5.27
C ASN A 569 14.33 -13.02 4.22
N SER A 570 14.64 -14.25 4.65
CA SER A 570 14.88 -15.39 3.75
C SER A 570 13.64 -16.21 3.40
N ARG A 571 12.54 -16.05 4.15
CA ARG A 571 11.33 -16.89 4.11
C ARG A 571 11.59 -18.37 4.46
N LYS A 572 12.70 -18.66 5.14
CA LYS A 572 13.12 -20.00 5.55
C LYS A 572 12.77 -20.28 7.00
N ASN A 573 12.55 -21.56 7.30
CA ASN A 573 12.17 -22.01 8.64
C ASN A 573 13.41 -22.15 9.52
N LEU A 574 13.31 -21.75 10.78
CA LEU A 574 14.25 -22.15 11.83
C LEU A 574 14.11 -23.66 12.05
N GLY A 575 15.21 -24.38 11.93
CA GLY A 575 15.32 -25.81 12.24
C GLY A 575 16.60 -26.17 12.98
N ILE A 576 16.83 -27.46 13.18
CA ILE A 576 18.04 -27.98 13.83
C ILE A 576 18.93 -28.62 12.76
N LEU A 577 20.21 -28.26 12.75
CA LEU A 577 21.17 -28.77 11.78
C LEU A 577 21.17 -30.32 11.76
N GLY A 578 20.86 -30.88 10.60
CA GLY A 578 20.78 -32.32 10.37
C GLY A 578 19.66 -33.04 11.13
N GLY A 579 18.67 -32.30 11.67
CA GLY A 579 17.61 -32.88 12.48
C GLY A 579 18.10 -33.55 13.77
N SER A 580 19.28 -33.15 14.28
CA SER A 580 19.91 -33.78 15.44
C SER A 580 19.01 -33.78 16.67
N LEU A 581 19.16 -34.79 17.52
CA LEU A 581 18.49 -34.89 18.84
C LEU A 581 19.41 -34.50 20.01
N ALA A 582 20.67 -34.17 19.74
CA ALA A 582 21.67 -33.89 20.76
C ALA A 582 21.53 -32.48 21.37
N ASN A 583 21.91 -32.35 22.64
CA ASN A 583 22.16 -31.05 23.26
C ASN A 583 23.32 -30.35 22.54
N GLY A 584 23.21 -29.03 22.36
CA GLY A 584 24.24 -28.25 21.68
C GLY A 584 24.14 -28.28 20.15
N ALA A 585 23.15 -28.96 19.58
CA ALA A 585 22.97 -28.95 18.13
C ALA A 585 22.56 -27.55 17.65
N GLN A 586 23.27 -27.05 16.64
CA GLN A 586 23.11 -25.72 16.06
C GLN A 586 21.72 -25.55 15.42
N SER A 587 21.06 -24.44 15.72
CA SER A 587 19.88 -24.01 14.99
C SER A 587 20.30 -23.29 13.70
N VAL A 588 19.61 -23.59 12.60
CA VAL A 588 19.88 -23.06 11.26
C VAL A 588 18.58 -22.71 10.57
N GLN A 589 18.63 -21.97 9.46
CA GLN A 589 17.47 -21.83 8.58
C GLN A 589 17.54 -22.80 7.40
N TRP A 590 16.37 -23.21 6.91
CA TRP A 590 16.24 -24.02 5.69
C TRP A 590 14.94 -23.73 4.96
N ASN A 591 14.92 -23.99 3.65
CA ASN A 591 13.66 -24.14 2.94
C ASN A 591 12.73 -25.11 3.67
N ASP A 592 11.44 -24.77 3.67
CA ASP A 592 10.41 -25.59 4.28
C ASP A 592 10.34 -26.95 3.58
N ASN A 593 10.69 -28.00 4.31
CA ASN A 593 10.68 -29.38 3.84
C ASN A 593 9.71 -30.25 4.66
N GLY A 594 8.93 -29.62 5.56
CA GLY A 594 7.97 -30.30 6.43
C GLY A 594 8.58 -31.12 7.57
N SER A 595 9.91 -31.14 7.76
CA SER A 595 10.53 -31.96 8.80
C SER A 595 10.20 -31.49 10.22
N ASN A 596 10.17 -32.42 11.17
CA ASN A 596 9.85 -32.12 12.56
C ASN A 596 10.88 -31.21 13.23
N ASP A 597 12.13 -31.19 12.75
CA ASP A 597 13.16 -30.32 13.31
C ASP A 597 12.94 -28.84 12.99
N GLN A 598 12.07 -28.50 12.03
CA GLN A 598 11.67 -27.13 11.69
C GLN A 598 10.40 -26.66 12.42
N GLN A 599 9.87 -27.49 13.32
CA GLN A 599 8.60 -27.25 13.98
C GLN A 599 8.80 -27.15 15.48
N TRP A 600 8.05 -26.25 16.10
CA TRP A 600 8.26 -25.81 17.46
C TRP A 600 6.95 -25.73 18.23
N THR A 601 7.01 -25.94 19.54
CA THR A 601 5.95 -25.59 20.48
C THR A 601 6.37 -24.32 21.20
N LEU A 602 5.50 -23.31 21.23
CA LEU A 602 5.70 -22.11 22.04
C LEU A 602 4.96 -22.30 23.36
N GLU A 603 5.63 -22.86 24.36
CA GLU A 603 5.04 -23.11 25.68
C GLU A 603 5.19 -21.86 26.57
N PRO A 604 4.10 -21.25 27.03
CA PRO A 604 4.17 -20.10 27.93
C PRO A 604 4.80 -20.46 29.27
N SER A 605 5.66 -19.59 29.78
CA SER A 605 6.28 -19.65 31.10
C SER A 605 6.26 -18.24 31.69
N GLY A 606 5.14 -17.86 32.34
CA GLY A 606 4.93 -16.47 32.78
C GLY A 606 4.82 -15.49 31.59
N GLU A 607 5.66 -14.46 31.54
CA GLU A 607 5.69 -13.45 30.46
C GLU A 607 6.57 -13.83 29.25
N PHE A 608 7.17 -15.01 29.26
CA PHE A 608 8.08 -15.51 28.23
C PHE A 608 7.69 -16.92 27.77
N TYR A 609 8.41 -17.45 26.78
CA TYR A 609 8.13 -18.74 26.16
C TYR A 609 9.35 -19.66 26.21
N ASN A 610 9.09 -20.94 26.45
CA ASN A 610 9.96 -22.05 26.05
C ASN A 610 9.66 -22.39 24.59
N ILE A 611 10.66 -22.28 23.72
CA ILE A 611 10.52 -22.63 22.29
C ILE A 611 11.04 -24.06 22.12
N ILE A 612 10.15 -25.05 22.11
CA ILE A 612 10.49 -26.48 22.20
C ILE A 612 10.46 -27.12 20.82
N ASN A 613 11.56 -27.72 20.38
CA ASN A 613 11.63 -28.38 19.09
C ASN A 613 10.78 -29.66 19.09
N ARG A 614 9.91 -29.83 18.08
CA ARG A 614 9.03 -30.99 17.95
C ARG A 614 9.82 -32.30 17.81
N ASN A 615 10.94 -32.30 17.10
CA ASN A 615 11.71 -33.52 16.84
C ASN A 615 12.40 -34.07 18.08
N SER A 616 12.94 -33.18 18.93
CA SER A 616 13.83 -33.57 20.04
C SER A 616 13.26 -33.36 21.44
N GLY A 617 12.18 -32.58 21.58
CA GLY A 617 11.63 -32.14 22.86
C GLY A 617 12.53 -31.15 23.61
N LYS A 618 13.58 -30.62 22.98
CA LYS A 618 14.55 -29.69 23.59
C LYS A 618 14.19 -28.24 23.32
N VAL A 619 14.59 -27.33 24.22
CA VAL A 619 14.31 -25.89 24.11
C VAL A 619 15.39 -25.18 23.30
N LEU A 620 14.98 -24.15 22.55
CA LEU A 620 15.85 -23.19 21.90
C LEU A 620 16.61 -22.37 22.95
N ALA A 621 17.93 -22.37 22.89
CA ALA A 621 18.80 -21.78 23.89
C ALA A 621 19.94 -21.02 23.25
N VAL A 622 20.40 -19.98 23.94
CA VAL A 622 21.70 -19.37 23.65
C VAL A 622 22.80 -20.27 24.22
N ASP A 623 23.77 -20.65 23.39
CA ASP A 623 24.85 -21.56 23.80
C ASP A 623 25.64 -20.99 24.99
N GLN A 624 25.84 -21.84 26.00
CA GLN A 624 26.44 -21.53 27.30
C GLN A 624 25.84 -20.31 28.02
N GLY A 625 24.63 -19.86 27.65
CA GLY A 625 24.04 -18.64 28.17
C GLY A 625 24.86 -17.38 27.88
N SER A 626 25.65 -17.38 26.80
CA SER A 626 26.46 -16.22 26.41
C SER A 626 25.60 -14.96 26.26
N THR A 627 26.19 -13.79 26.50
CA THR A 627 25.57 -12.48 26.24
C THR A 627 26.25 -11.74 25.09
N THR A 628 27.22 -12.36 24.42
CA THR A 628 27.96 -11.76 23.30
C THR A 628 27.14 -11.79 22.01
N GLU A 629 27.37 -10.80 21.15
CA GLU A 629 26.86 -10.82 19.79
C GLU A 629 27.43 -12.01 19.01
N GLY A 630 26.61 -12.61 18.15
CA GLY A 630 27.01 -13.74 17.33
C GLY A 630 27.07 -15.08 18.08
N ALA A 631 26.71 -15.11 19.37
CA ALA A 631 26.64 -16.38 20.08
C ALA A 631 25.60 -17.30 19.42
N ASN A 632 25.95 -18.58 19.30
CA ASN A 632 25.13 -19.56 18.62
C ASN A 632 23.80 -19.78 19.34
N ILE A 633 22.77 -19.98 18.54
CA ILE A 633 21.51 -20.53 19.02
C ILE A 633 21.52 -22.03 18.77
N ILE A 634 21.21 -22.79 19.82
CA ILE A 634 21.24 -24.24 19.86
C ILE A 634 19.92 -24.77 20.42
N GLN A 635 19.74 -26.09 20.37
CA GLN A 635 18.79 -26.75 21.27
C GLN A 635 19.49 -27.35 22.49
N ALA A 636 18.81 -27.36 23.64
CA ALA A 636 19.29 -27.97 24.87
C ALA A 636 18.14 -28.50 25.73
N ASN A 637 18.43 -29.40 26.66
CA ASN A 637 17.49 -29.81 27.70
C ASN A 637 17.00 -28.58 28.47
N ASN A 638 15.71 -28.56 28.82
CA ASN A 638 15.14 -27.48 29.60
C ASN A 638 15.68 -27.51 31.04
N THR A 639 16.32 -26.43 31.45
CA THR A 639 16.89 -26.22 32.80
C THR A 639 16.19 -25.08 33.54
N GLY A 640 15.26 -24.36 32.89
CA GLY A 640 14.64 -23.15 33.41
C GLY A 640 15.57 -21.92 33.42
N SER A 641 16.75 -22.01 32.80
CA SER A 641 17.68 -20.87 32.69
C SER A 641 17.07 -19.74 31.86
N ALA A 642 17.34 -18.49 32.26
CA ALA A 642 16.93 -17.30 31.49
C ALA A 642 17.45 -17.30 30.05
N SER A 643 18.56 -18.01 29.76
CA SER A 643 19.10 -18.15 28.41
C SER A 643 18.25 -19.05 27.49
N GLN A 644 17.25 -19.73 28.04
CA GLN A 644 16.31 -20.62 27.33
C GLN A 644 14.92 -20.00 27.17
N HIS A 645 14.70 -18.82 27.76
CA HIS A 645 13.42 -18.11 27.72
C HIS A 645 13.45 -16.98 26.69
N TRP A 646 12.36 -16.86 25.94
CA TRP A 646 12.23 -15.89 24.86
C TRP A 646 10.95 -15.06 25.02
N LYS A 647 11.06 -13.75 24.93
CA LYS A 647 9.92 -12.83 24.84
C LYS A 647 9.61 -12.55 23.39
N LEU A 648 8.36 -12.80 22.99
CA LEU A 648 7.85 -12.42 21.66
C LEU A 648 7.40 -10.97 21.72
N VAL A 649 8.11 -10.09 21.02
CA VAL A 649 7.75 -8.68 20.88
C VAL A 649 7.23 -8.46 19.47
N THR A 650 5.97 -8.01 19.36
CA THR A 650 5.35 -7.72 18.06
C THR A 650 6.06 -6.56 17.37
N ASN A 651 6.29 -6.70 16.07
CA ASN A 651 6.78 -5.63 15.20
C ASN A 651 5.55 -4.91 14.60
N ARG A 652 4.86 -4.14 15.44
CA ARG A 652 3.77 -3.25 15.04
C ARG A 652 4.26 -1.86 14.70
#